data_AF-A0A7V6HIT5-F1
#
_entry.id   AF-A0A7V6HIT5-F1
#
_cell.length_a   1.000
_cell.length_b   1.000
_cell.length_c   1.000
_cell.angle_alpha   90.00
_cell.angle_beta   90.00
_cell.angle_gamma   90.00
#
_symmetry.space_group_name_H-M   'P 1'
#
loop_
_entity.id
_entity.type
_entity.pdbx_description
1 polymer ?
#
loop_
_entity_poly.entity_id
_entity_poly.type
_entity_poly.pdbx_seq_one_letter_code
_entity_poly.pdbx_strand_id
1 'polypeptide(L)'
;AGEASLQFVFPKNIRWRFADGTNACYLTDGTTRFPVRTRTERDGAWHWTDDGKAAVLKFEVPTDAPQRALRFVAANGIEGLRRPETLVVGRGVHDATVTTFVDPMNRCYYLDADGFAPELKRFTAVVPHPDSTAEAKYIVVEATDTRLRRRFPDQGPDSFVVKATLETWRNGTFETNLVITKHDTIHPLPAPNEVVIVGQCGYGPSTNLCRDIFEQDLCNLFVGWNSASKTHPDTFPADKRAAWEKIIRERPMYAMSIYSGDDQNLQRKLTEAYHGRYLGNNIGEYAAFLYQSRNECAIPMNLNLLQARNHFVDRYCNNVPRSWAGNFPIVTSTCGTALSCYELAGGIDYICNELWAIGAQNLAHTTAEARGAARRWKPDYWCGWNAHEWQTCAIPYHTEQKFDSCYVGFLQEYIFGTSLIVLESGAQGTQAWKYTDRYPNKKGERASEDYDEHVARSYRDVVKKFYDWVKTNPRDKGTPETKIAIALGNLDAYLGLNGNFNVWSQHDNAATNALWKYGPPEGTQALLQDLFFPRSSKVIEPYGNAWLAGTPFGQVDVMNVDDESTLADLKRYDLLVFGGWNTMMPLQKDVLRRYVENGGVLLMSVPQWTTRLDRDSVNYTAADLIQPFGQIAVSAPVAAAGRIGDQDVTLKLATVTPGPDSEVVETLDGKPLLVKTRVGKGAFYLFTPWHFAGYKGAYAELYRAWVSRLAREVRQTATIETADDDPETLTCITYGVYPNTIYILNMDTRHARRVNLIVAGTKRLIELA
;
A
#
# COMPACT_ATOMS: atom_id res chain seq x y z
N ALA A 1 -0.47 -49.20 11.82
CA ALA A 1 -0.67 -49.80 10.49
C ALA A 1 -0.92 -48.74 9.42
N GLY A 2 -0.06 -48.68 8.39
CA GLY A 2 -0.18 -47.79 7.23
C GLY A 2 1.17 -47.40 6.62
N GLU A 3 1.16 -46.53 5.62
CA GLU A 3 2.35 -45.89 5.03
C GLU A 3 2.53 -44.49 5.67
N ALA A 4 3.77 -44.12 6.00
CA ALA A 4 4.14 -42.77 6.43
C ALA A 4 5.19 -42.21 5.47
N SER A 5 5.25 -40.88 5.36
CA SER A 5 6.26 -40.22 4.54
C SER A 5 7.00 -39.13 5.31
N LEU A 6 8.30 -39.00 5.02
CA LEU A 6 9.07 -37.80 5.35
C LEU A 6 9.40 -37.04 4.08
N GLN A 7 9.31 -35.73 4.16
CA GLN A 7 9.66 -34.86 3.05
C GLN A 7 10.67 -33.82 3.46
N PHE A 8 11.67 -33.65 2.59
CA PHE A 8 12.73 -32.66 2.74
C PHE A 8 12.64 -31.66 1.59
N VAL A 9 12.57 -30.38 1.92
CA VAL A 9 12.67 -29.29 0.94
C VAL A 9 13.98 -28.55 1.16
N PHE A 10 14.76 -28.41 0.09
CA PHE A 10 16.01 -27.65 0.08
C PHE A 10 15.90 -26.47 -0.90
N PRO A 11 16.58 -25.34 -0.62
CA PRO A 11 16.49 -24.13 -1.43
C PRO A 11 17.11 -24.26 -2.82
N LYS A 12 17.97 -25.27 -3.02
CA LYS A 12 18.66 -25.56 -4.28
C LYS A 12 18.79 -27.06 -4.47
N ASN A 13 19.09 -27.49 -5.69
CA ASN A 13 19.48 -28.83 -6.08
C ASN A 13 20.65 -29.28 -5.23
N ILE A 14 20.39 -30.15 -4.26
CA ILE A 14 21.45 -30.75 -3.46
C ILE A 14 21.33 -32.27 -3.45
N ARG A 15 22.49 -32.90 -3.24
CA ARG A 15 22.56 -34.30 -2.86
C ARG A 15 22.53 -34.42 -1.34
N TRP A 16 21.74 -35.35 -0.83
CA TRP A 16 21.66 -35.64 0.61
C TRP A 16 21.49 -37.14 0.86
N ARG A 17 21.81 -37.61 2.07
CA ARG A 17 21.59 -38.99 2.54
C ARG A 17 21.50 -39.05 4.06
N PHE A 18 21.08 -40.18 4.64
CA PHE A 18 21.30 -40.44 6.06
C PHE A 18 22.75 -40.87 6.31
N ALA A 19 23.38 -40.36 7.36
CA ALA A 19 24.82 -40.50 7.61
C ALA A 19 25.32 -41.95 7.61
N ASP A 20 24.50 -42.91 8.06
CA ASP A 20 24.82 -44.35 8.09
C ASP A 20 23.80 -45.21 7.31
N GLY A 21 23.14 -44.62 6.31
CA GLY A 21 22.07 -45.26 5.56
C GLY A 21 20.74 -45.37 6.33
N THR A 22 19.72 -45.88 5.65
CA THR A 22 18.32 -46.02 6.09
C THR A 22 18.14 -46.85 7.38
N ASN A 23 19.09 -47.73 7.71
CA ASN A 23 19.05 -48.55 8.92
C ASN A 23 19.36 -47.78 10.23
N ALA A 24 19.83 -46.54 10.15
CA ALA A 24 19.98 -45.64 11.30
C ALA A 24 18.69 -44.83 11.61
N CYS A 25 17.64 -45.03 10.81
CA CYS A 25 16.35 -44.38 10.95
C CYS A 25 15.33 -45.32 11.60
N TYR A 26 14.61 -44.84 12.61
CA TYR A 26 13.55 -45.60 13.26
C TYR A 26 12.44 -44.69 13.78
N LEU A 27 11.25 -45.25 13.93
CA LEU A 27 10.17 -44.63 14.69
C LEU A 27 10.30 -45.05 16.16
N THR A 28 9.97 -44.18 17.10
CA THR A 28 9.93 -44.53 18.52
C THR A 28 8.81 -43.81 19.25
N ASP A 29 8.19 -44.48 20.21
CA ASP A 29 7.27 -43.87 21.16
C ASP A 29 7.98 -43.41 22.45
N GLY A 30 9.31 -43.44 22.46
CA GLY A 30 10.16 -43.18 23.63
C GLY A 30 10.58 -44.44 24.39
N THR A 31 9.96 -45.59 24.14
CA THR A 31 10.24 -46.85 24.84
C THR A 31 10.63 -47.97 23.88
N THR A 32 9.92 -48.08 22.76
CA THR A 32 10.13 -49.10 21.73
C THR A 32 10.68 -48.45 20.47
N ARG A 33 11.64 -49.12 19.80
CA ARG A 33 12.12 -48.73 18.47
C ARG A 33 11.45 -49.59 17.42
N PHE A 34 10.86 -48.92 16.45
CA PHE A 34 10.17 -49.51 15.32
C PHE A 34 11.05 -49.29 14.08
N PRO A 35 11.58 -50.35 13.46
CA PRO A 35 12.42 -50.21 12.28
C PRO A 35 11.62 -49.60 11.13
N VAL A 36 12.29 -48.77 10.34
CA VAL A 36 11.70 -48.03 9.25
C VAL A 36 12.29 -48.56 7.95
N ARG A 37 11.49 -49.21 7.10
CA ARG A 37 11.94 -49.71 5.79
C ARG A 37 11.50 -48.76 4.69
N THR A 38 12.45 -48.22 3.94
CA THR A 38 12.18 -47.43 2.73
C THR A 38 11.69 -48.34 1.62
N ARG A 39 10.57 -47.98 0.97
CA ARG A 39 10.03 -48.77 -0.15
C ARG A 39 10.83 -48.62 -1.45
N THR A 40 11.61 -47.55 -1.60
CA THR A 40 12.02 -47.10 -2.94
C THR A 40 13.49 -47.24 -3.30
N GLU A 41 14.46 -47.36 -2.38
CA GLU A 41 15.89 -47.30 -2.78
C GLU A 41 16.83 -48.13 -1.89
N ARG A 42 18.02 -48.46 -2.43
CA ARG A 42 19.07 -49.24 -1.74
C ARG A 42 19.69 -48.46 -0.59
N ASP A 43 19.97 -49.15 0.52
CA ASP A 43 20.64 -48.59 1.71
C ASP A 43 21.92 -47.80 1.33
N GLY A 44 21.98 -46.53 1.74
CA GLY A 44 23.16 -45.66 1.57
C GLY A 44 23.24 -44.85 0.26
N ALA A 45 22.21 -44.85 -0.58
CA ALA A 45 22.15 -44.05 -1.80
C ALA A 45 22.05 -42.53 -1.50
N TRP A 46 22.69 -41.72 -2.35
CA TRP A 46 22.50 -40.26 -2.36
C TRP A 46 21.18 -39.92 -3.04
N HIS A 47 20.31 -39.20 -2.35
CA HIS A 47 19.07 -38.65 -2.87
C HIS A 47 19.31 -37.29 -3.52
N TRP A 48 18.51 -36.98 -4.53
CA TRP A 48 18.52 -35.71 -5.25
C TRP A 48 17.25 -34.93 -4.98
N THR A 49 17.37 -33.61 -4.90
CA THR A 49 16.24 -32.68 -4.91
C THR A 49 16.30 -31.81 -6.15
N ASP A 50 15.15 -31.52 -6.75
CA ASP A 50 15.02 -30.42 -7.70
C ASP A 50 14.77 -29.10 -6.93
N ASP A 51 15.14 -27.94 -7.48
CA ASP A 51 15.00 -26.62 -6.86
C ASP A 51 13.53 -26.41 -6.43
N GLY A 52 13.31 -26.27 -5.11
CA GLY A 52 11.97 -26.08 -4.55
C GLY A 52 11.05 -27.32 -4.58
N LYS A 53 11.50 -28.49 -5.04
CA LYS A 53 10.72 -29.73 -4.96
C LYS A 53 11.11 -30.56 -3.75
N ALA A 54 10.11 -31.15 -3.11
CA ALA A 54 10.29 -32.03 -1.98
C ALA A 54 10.87 -33.39 -2.40
N ALA A 55 11.91 -33.86 -1.71
CA ALA A 55 12.30 -35.26 -1.76
C ALA A 55 11.45 -36.05 -0.74
N VAL A 56 10.70 -37.04 -1.22
CA VAL A 56 9.74 -37.81 -0.43
C VAL A 56 10.30 -39.20 -0.15
N LEU A 57 10.54 -39.49 1.13
CA LEU A 57 10.84 -40.83 1.60
C LEU A 57 9.59 -41.49 2.14
N LYS A 58 9.32 -42.71 1.64
CA LYS A 58 8.14 -43.50 1.99
C LYS A 58 8.56 -44.68 2.85
N PHE A 59 7.82 -44.88 3.94
CA PHE A 59 8.14 -45.90 4.93
C PHE A 59 6.90 -46.66 5.39
N GLU A 60 7.09 -47.93 5.68
CA GLU A 60 6.04 -48.74 6.29
C GLU A 60 5.99 -48.50 7.81
N VAL A 61 4.82 -48.13 8.31
CA VAL A 61 4.57 -48.05 9.76
C VAL A 61 4.12 -49.42 10.23
N PRO A 62 4.82 -50.04 11.21
CA PRO A 62 4.46 -51.37 11.68
C PRO A 62 3.00 -51.50 12.07
N THR A 63 2.42 -52.67 11.80
CA THR A 63 1.00 -52.94 12.03
C THR A 63 0.65 -52.94 13.51
N ASP A 64 1.61 -53.28 14.35
CA ASP A 64 1.59 -53.30 15.83
C ASP A 64 1.99 -51.97 16.48
N ALA A 65 2.34 -50.95 15.69
CA ALA A 65 2.69 -49.64 16.24
C ALA A 65 1.51 -49.03 17.02
N PRO A 66 1.75 -48.49 18.24
CA PRO A 66 0.68 -48.05 19.11
C PRO A 66 -0.09 -46.85 18.52
N GLN A 67 -1.37 -46.68 18.90
CA GLN A 67 -2.26 -45.58 18.46
C GLN A 67 -1.86 -44.18 19.00
N ARG A 68 -0.63 -44.02 19.50
CA ARG A 68 -0.09 -42.77 20.07
C ARG A 68 0.96 -42.15 19.14
N ALA A 69 1.30 -40.89 19.39
CA ALA A 69 2.29 -40.16 18.60
C ALA A 69 3.66 -40.88 18.62
N LEU A 70 4.24 -41.09 17.44
CA LEU A 70 5.58 -41.65 17.24
C LEU A 70 6.53 -40.53 16.80
N ARG A 71 7.79 -40.61 17.23
CA ARG A 71 8.87 -39.73 16.78
C ARG A 71 9.72 -40.47 15.76
N PHE A 72 9.99 -39.83 14.63
CA PHE A 72 11.03 -40.29 13.71
C PHE A 72 12.40 -39.83 14.23
N VAL A 73 13.36 -40.75 14.25
CA VAL A 73 14.72 -40.49 14.68
C VAL A 73 15.68 -40.96 13.59
N ALA A 74 16.52 -40.05 13.11
CA ALA A 74 17.72 -40.38 12.34
C ALA A 74 18.93 -40.27 13.28
N ALA A 75 19.35 -41.40 13.86
CA ALA A 75 20.23 -41.41 15.04
C ALA A 75 21.55 -40.66 14.86
N ASN A 76 22.08 -40.66 13.63
CA ASN A 76 23.38 -40.11 13.29
C ASN A 76 23.28 -38.89 12.35
N GLY A 77 22.07 -38.33 12.21
CA GLY A 77 21.82 -37.14 11.41
C GLY A 77 21.68 -37.39 9.90
N ILE A 78 21.56 -36.27 9.17
CA ILE A 78 21.42 -36.23 7.71
C ILE A 78 22.67 -35.55 7.17
N GLU A 79 23.33 -36.20 6.21
CA GLU A 79 24.47 -35.65 5.48
C GLU A 79 24.00 -34.95 4.21
N GLY A 80 24.38 -33.68 4.07
CA GLY A 80 24.12 -32.86 2.90
C GLY A 80 24.95 -31.59 2.94
N LEU A 81 25.16 -30.94 1.79
CA LEU A 81 25.93 -29.69 1.70
C LEU A 81 25.23 -28.48 2.37
N ARG A 82 23.93 -28.61 2.70
CA ARG A 82 23.10 -27.60 3.36
C ARG A 82 22.06 -28.25 4.29
N ARG A 83 21.52 -27.49 5.24
CA ARG A 83 20.40 -27.92 6.10
C ARG A 83 19.07 -27.79 5.33
N PRO A 84 18.09 -28.70 5.53
CA PRO A 84 16.76 -28.57 4.95
C PRO A 84 16.02 -27.36 5.54
N GLU A 85 15.24 -26.67 4.72
CA GLU A 85 14.41 -25.52 5.14
C GLU A 85 13.08 -25.98 5.76
N THR A 86 12.53 -27.07 5.22
CA THR A 86 11.27 -27.65 5.69
C THR A 86 11.42 -29.16 5.90
N LEU A 87 10.97 -29.63 7.07
CA LEU A 87 10.83 -31.05 7.40
C LEU A 87 9.35 -31.34 7.65
N VAL A 88 8.76 -32.21 6.83
CA VAL A 88 7.36 -32.63 6.98
C VAL A 88 7.30 -34.11 7.37
N VAL A 89 6.48 -34.44 8.37
CA VAL A 89 6.18 -35.83 8.78
C VAL A 89 4.67 -36.06 8.69
N GLY A 90 4.22 -36.99 7.85
CA GLY A 90 2.81 -37.25 7.62
C GLY A 90 2.45 -38.74 7.68
N ARG A 91 1.19 -39.02 8.02
CA ARG A 91 0.58 -40.36 7.91
C ARG A 91 -0.20 -40.41 6.60
N GLY A 92 0.16 -41.31 5.69
CA GLY A 92 -0.32 -41.32 4.30
C GLY A 92 0.70 -40.78 3.30
N VAL A 93 0.51 -41.12 2.02
CA VAL A 93 1.25 -40.55 0.89
C VAL A 93 0.60 -39.22 0.53
N HIS A 94 1.30 -38.12 0.78
CA HIS A 94 0.87 -36.80 0.35
C HIS A 94 1.93 -36.26 -0.59
N ASP A 95 1.63 -36.05 -1.87
CA ASP A 95 2.60 -35.42 -2.78
C ASP A 95 2.63 -33.88 -2.65
N ALA A 96 1.83 -33.32 -1.73
CA ALA A 96 1.65 -31.90 -1.48
C ALA A 96 2.39 -31.40 -0.22
N THR A 97 3.02 -30.23 -0.30
CA THR A 97 3.70 -29.56 0.83
C THR A 97 3.13 -28.17 1.07
N VAL A 98 3.31 -27.69 2.30
CA VAL A 98 3.22 -26.25 2.59
C VAL A 98 4.58 -25.65 2.34
N THR A 99 4.67 -24.71 1.41
CA THR A 99 5.90 -23.97 1.12
C THR A 99 5.85 -22.59 1.77
N THR A 100 7.02 -21.96 1.93
CA THR A 100 7.15 -20.65 2.53
C THR A 100 7.82 -19.68 1.59
N PHE A 101 7.40 -18.42 1.63
CA PHE A 101 8.06 -17.33 0.92
C PHE A 101 8.17 -16.12 1.85
N VAL A 102 9.28 -15.40 1.77
CA VAL A 102 9.53 -14.14 2.49
C VAL A 102 9.78 -13.07 1.44
N ASP A 103 9.05 -11.96 1.51
CA ASP A 103 9.23 -10.89 0.54
C ASP A 103 10.64 -10.27 0.66
N PRO A 104 11.19 -9.70 -0.43
CA PRO A 104 12.56 -9.17 -0.43
C PRO A 104 12.82 -8.03 0.57
N MET A 105 11.77 -7.38 1.08
CA MET A 105 11.86 -6.29 2.05
C MET A 105 11.63 -6.75 3.50
N ASN A 106 11.48 -8.06 3.75
CA ASN A 106 11.24 -8.65 5.07
C ASN A 106 10.01 -8.08 5.81
N ARG A 107 8.95 -7.73 5.08
CA ARG A 107 7.70 -7.16 5.60
C ARG A 107 6.69 -8.23 5.96
N CYS A 108 6.57 -9.23 5.09
CA CYS A 108 5.58 -10.30 5.07
C CYS A 108 6.25 -11.64 4.79
N TYR A 109 5.64 -12.69 5.33
CA TYR A 109 5.90 -14.06 4.94
C TYR A 109 4.60 -14.75 4.55
N TYR A 110 4.71 -15.78 3.73
CA TYR A 110 3.60 -16.47 3.12
C TYR A 110 3.74 -17.96 3.39
N LEU A 111 2.62 -18.59 3.73
CA LEU A 111 2.50 -20.05 3.79
C LEU A 111 1.59 -20.46 2.63
N ASP A 112 2.08 -21.33 1.76
CA ASP A 112 1.41 -21.72 0.52
C ASP A 112 1.12 -23.22 0.54
N ALA A 113 -0.17 -23.54 0.64
CA ALA A 113 -0.73 -24.88 0.64
C ALA A 113 -1.45 -25.19 -0.69
N ASP A 114 -1.09 -24.56 -1.81
CA ASP A 114 -1.73 -24.78 -3.12
C ASP A 114 -1.72 -26.27 -3.53
N GLY A 115 -0.72 -27.05 -3.09
CA GLY A 115 -0.69 -28.50 -3.31
C GLY A 115 -1.87 -29.26 -2.69
N PHE A 116 -2.52 -28.69 -1.67
CA PHE A 116 -3.71 -29.24 -1.02
C PHE A 116 -5.03 -28.69 -1.57
N ALA A 117 -5.00 -27.75 -2.53
CA ALA A 117 -6.19 -27.02 -2.99
C ALA A 117 -7.46 -27.86 -3.27
N PRO A 118 -7.42 -29.00 -3.99
CA PRO A 118 -8.64 -29.76 -4.28
C PRO A 118 -9.22 -30.50 -3.07
N GLU A 119 -8.46 -30.63 -1.98
CA GLU A 119 -8.82 -31.41 -0.79
C GLU A 119 -8.81 -30.62 0.52
N LEU A 120 -8.35 -29.37 0.49
CA LEU A 120 -8.26 -28.50 1.65
C LEU A 120 -9.67 -28.10 2.12
N LYS A 121 -9.97 -28.43 3.36
CA LYS A 121 -11.19 -28.00 4.07
C LYS A 121 -10.94 -26.75 4.90
N ARG A 122 -9.81 -26.71 5.61
CA ARG A 122 -9.47 -25.63 6.53
C ARG A 122 -7.95 -25.48 6.65
N PHE A 123 -7.46 -24.25 6.71
CA PHE A 123 -6.06 -23.96 6.94
C PHE A 123 -5.92 -22.93 8.07
N THR A 124 -5.32 -23.36 9.17
CA THR A 124 -5.01 -22.49 10.31
C THR A 124 -3.52 -22.49 10.60
N ALA A 125 -3.03 -21.43 11.24
CA ALA A 125 -1.66 -21.35 11.70
C ALA A 125 -1.55 -20.65 13.06
N VAL A 126 -0.60 -21.09 13.87
CA VAL A 126 -0.16 -20.38 15.07
C VAL A 126 1.04 -19.53 14.67
N VAL A 127 0.87 -18.22 14.67
CA VAL A 127 1.86 -17.25 14.19
C VAL A 127 2.23 -16.27 15.29
N PRO A 128 3.43 -15.66 15.25
CA PRO A 128 3.76 -14.55 16.13
C PRO A 128 2.76 -13.41 16.00
N HIS A 129 2.51 -12.71 17.10
CA HIS A 129 1.71 -11.49 17.07
C HIS A 129 2.49 -10.39 16.30
N PRO A 130 1.89 -9.69 15.32
CA PRO A 130 2.60 -8.69 14.52
C PRO A 130 3.05 -7.48 15.34
N ASP A 131 2.29 -7.12 16.37
CA ASP A 131 2.65 -6.10 17.35
C ASP A 131 3.35 -6.75 18.56
N SER A 132 4.66 -6.54 18.70
CA SER A 132 5.48 -7.09 19.78
C SER A 132 5.08 -6.57 21.18
N THR A 133 4.38 -5.43 21.25
CA THR A 133 3.90 -4.83 22.49
C THR A 133 2.55 -5.41 22.96
N ALA A 134 1.93 -6.28 22.16
CA ALA A 134 0.74 -7.00 22.58
C ALA A 134 1.03 -7.99 23.73
N GLU A 135 0.00 -8.24 24.52
CA GLU A 135 0.03 -9.20 25.63
C GLU A 135 0.24 -10.63 25.11
N ALA A 136 -0.55 -11.03 24.10
CA ALA A 136 -0.38 -12.30 23.42
C ALA A 136 0.85 -12.26 22.50
N LYS A 137 1.78 -13.22 22.68
CA LYS A 137 2.97 -13.36 21.82
C LYS A 137 2.71 -14.14 20.53
N TYR A 138 1.68 -14.97 20.54
CA TYR A 138 1.24 -15.76 19.39
C TYR A 138 -0.27 -15.67 19.25
N ILE A 139 -0.74 -15.76 18.02
CA ILE A 139 -2.15 -15.74 17.64
C ILE A 139 -2.45 -16.93 16.74
N VAL A 140 -3.70 -17.39 16.78
CA VAL A 140 -4.21 -18.38 15.83
C VAL A 140 -4.93 -17.63 14.72
N VAL A 141 -4.55 -17.92 13.49
CA VAL A 141 -5.12 -17.30 12.29
C VAL A 141 -5.65 -18.37 11.37
N GLU A 142 -6.72 -18.03 10.65
CA GLU A 142 -7.33 -18.89 9.63
C GLU A 142 -7.14 -18.25 8.25
N ALA A 143 -6.69 -19.04 7.30
CA ALA A 143 -6.54 -18.60 5.91
C ALA A 143 -7.91 -18.60 5.22
N THR A 144 -8.14 -17.61 4.37
CA THR A 144 -9.34 -17.55 3.51
C THR A 144 -9.18 -18.28 2.19
N ASP A 145 -7.97 -18.77 1.92
CA ASP A 145 -7.52 -19.43 0.71
C ASP A 145 -6.45 -20.48 1.11
N THR A 146 -5.91 -21.23 0.15
CA THR A 146 -4.75 -22.11 0.36
C THR A 146 -3.45 -21.34 0.65
N ARG A 147 -3.46 -20.01 0.48
CA ARG A 147 -2.35 -19.12 0.85
C ARG A 147 -2.71 -18.30 2.09
N LEU A 148 -1.74 -18.17 2.97
CA LEU A 148 -1.81 -17.33 4.17
C LEU A 148 -0.61 -16.39 4.20
N ARG A 149 -0.86 -15.10 4.03
CA ARG A 149 0.15 -14.06 4.29
C ARG A 149 0.07 -13.58 5.73
N ARG A 150 1.23 -13.30 6.34
CA ARG A 150 1.33 -12.56 7.60
C ARG A 150 2.49 -11.59 7.60
N ARG A 151 2.29 -10.44 8.25
CA ARG A 151 3.34 -9.47 8.55
C ARG A 151 4.33 -10.03 9.57
N PHE A 152 5.62 -9.73 9.39
CA PHE A 152 6.63 -9.98 10.43
C PHE A 152 6.36 -9.14 11.69
N PRO A 153 6.65 -9.65 12.90
CA PRO A 153 6.64 -8.83 14.10
C PRO A 153 7.49 -7.58 13.95
N ASP A 154 6.97 -6.44 14.43
CA ASP A 154 7.68 -5.16 14.39
C ASP A 154 9.00 -5.17 15.20
N GLN A 155 9.09 -6.07 16.18
CA GLN A 155 10.31 -6.44 16.91
C GLN A 155 10.33 -7.95 17.20
N GLY A 156 11.51 -8.55 17.28
CA GLY A 156 11.66 -9.97 17.59
C GLY A 156 12.85 -10.61 16.88
N PRO A 157 13.01 -11.94 17.00
CA PRO A 157 14.07 -12.66 16.32
C PRO A 157 13.86 -12.68 14.80
N ASP A 158 14.95 -12.77 14.05
CA ASP A 158 14.93 -12.86 12.58
C ASP A 158 14.42 -14.22 12.07
N SER A 159 14.37 -15.23 12.94
CA SER A 159 13.86 -16.56 12.64
C SER A 159 12.91 -17.07 13.74
N PHE A 160 11.81 -17.71 13.35
CA PHE A 160 10.85 -18.32 14.25
C PHE A 160 10.12 -19.50 13.61
N VAL A 161 9.44 -20.31 14.43
CA VAL A 161 8.66 -21.46 13.98
C VAL A 161 7.18 -21.09 13.93
N VAL A 162 6.53 -21.39 12.81
CA VAL A 162 5.07 -21.32 12.63
C VAL A 162 4.52 -22.73 12.60
N LYS A 163 3.49 -23.00 13.42
CA LYS A 163 2.75 -24.27 13.37
C LYS A 163 1.55 -24.11 12.44
N ALA A 164 1.54 -24.81 11.32
CA ALA A 164 0.43 -24.85 10.37
C ALA A 164 -0.38 -26.13 10.54
N THR A 165 -1.71 -26.01 10.51
CA THR A 165 -2.67 -27.12 10.63
C THR A 165 -3.65 -27.07 9.45
N LEU A 166 -3.66 -28.13 8.66
CA LEU A 166 -4.47 -28.29 7.45
C LEU A 166 -5.46 -29.42 7.68
N GLU A 167 -6.75 -29.12 7.64
CA GLU A 167 -7.81 -30.14 7.62
C GLU A 167 -8.15 -30.44 6.17
N THR A 168 -8.20 -31.72 5.79
CA THR A 168 -8.58 -32.16 4.45
C THR A 168 -9.90 -32.94 4.47
N TRP A 169 -10.63 -32.94 3.36
CA TRP A 169 -11.91 -33.67 3.24
C TRP A 169 -11.75 -35.19 3.29
N ARG A 170 -10.59 -35.73 2.89
CA ARG A 170 -10.39 -37.17 2.69
C ARG A 170 -9.39 -37.79 3.66
N ASN A 171 -8.34 -37.05 4.02
CA ASN A 171 -7.16 -37.61 4.65
C ASN A 171 -6.94 -37.12 6.09
N GLY A 172 -7.95 -36.44 6.66
CA GLY A 172 -7.91 -35.94 8.04
C GLY A 172 -7.06 -34.68 8.19
N THR A 173 -6.51 -34.48 9.39
CA THR A 173 -5.73 -33.29 9.77
C THR A 173 -4.23 -33.54 9.64
N PHE A 174 -3.56 -32.61 8.97
CA PHE A 174 -2.12 -32.54 8.79
C PHE A 174 -1.56 -31.37 9.60
N GLU A 175 -0.43 -31.56 10.28
CA GLU A 175 0.26 -30.51 11.02
C GLU A 175 1.72 -30.45 10.58
N THR A 176 2.24 -29.24 10.42
CA THR A 176 3.66 -29.03 10.11
C THR A 176 4.21 -27.81 10.82
N ASN A 177 5.51 -27.84 11.10
CA ASN A 177 6.27 -26.72 11.67
C ASN A 177 7.16 -26.14 10.57
N LEU A 178 6.98 -24.86 10.30
CA LEU A 178 7.68 -24.15 9.25
C LEU A 178 8.63 -23.15 9.89
N VAL A 179 9.91 -23.18 9.51
CA VAL A 179 10.89 -22.20 9.96
C VAL A 179 10.83 -21.01 9.02
N ILE A 180 10.41 -19.86 9.54
CA ILE A 180 10.38 -18.59 8.79
C ILE A 180 11.62 -17.81 9.18
N THR A 181 12.40 -17.37 8.19
CA THR A 181 13.64 -16.60 8.42
C THR A 181 13.68 -15.41 7.49
N LYS A 182 13.95 -14.23 8.05
CA LYS A 182 14.21 -13.01 7.27
C LYS A 182 15.44 -13.17 6.40
N HIS A 183 15.46 -12.49 5.26
CA HIS A 183 16.67 -12.36 4.45
C HIS A 183 17.74 -11.57 5.20
N ASP A 184 18.99 -11.99 5.09
CA ASP A 184 20.14 -11.31 5.70
C ASP A 184 20.32 -9.86 5.16
N THR A 185 19.84 -9.62 3.94
CA THR A 185 19.89 -8.32 3.26
C THR A 185 18.56 -8.04 2.57
N ILE A 186 18.02 -6.83 2.79
CA ILE A 186 16.87 -6.30 2.04
C ILE A 186 17.35 -5.41 0.89
N HIS A 187 16.46 -5.06 -0.05
CA HIS A 187 16.80 -4.09 -1.08
C HIS A 187 17.12 -2.71 -0.47
N PRO A 188 18.22 -2.06 -0.89
CA PRO A 188 18.56 -0.75 -0.38
C PRO A 188 17.56 0.30 -0.84
N LEU A 189 17.54 1.44 -0.13
CA LEU A 189 16.86 2.64 -0.62
C LEU A 189 17.48 3.07 -1.96
N PRO A 190 16.67 3.44 -2.97
CA PRO A 190 17.17 3.98 -4.23
C PRO A 190 18.11 5.17 -4.04
N ALA A 191 17.75 6.06 -3.10
CA ALA A 191 18.55 7.20 -2.66
C ALA A 191 18.07 7.66 -1.26
N PRO A 192 18.87 8.48 -0.53
CA PRO A 192 18.40 9.18 0.67
C PRO A 192 17.21 10.10 0.37
N ASN A 193 16.34 10.35 1.36
CA ASN A 193 15.12 11.14 1.17
C ASN A 193 15.35 12.61 0.79
N GLU A 194 16.52 13.19 1.07
CA GLU A 194 16.90 14.52 0.61
C GLU A 194 17.24 14.58 -0.90
N VAL A 195 17.55 13.44 -1.51
CA VAL A 195 17.85 13.34 -2.95
C VAL A 195 16.55 13.12 -3.70
N VAL A 196 16.20 14.08 -4.55
CA VAL A 196 15.05 13.98 -5.44
C VAL A 196 15.51 13.48 -6.81
N ILE A 197 14.99 12.33 -7.22
CA ILE A 197 15.23 11.71 -8.52
C ILE A 197 14.14 12.22 -9.48
N VAL A 198 14.52 13.07 -10.42
CA VAL A 198 13.66 13.63 -11.46
C VAL A 198 13.86 12.84 -12.74
N GLY A 199 12.78 12.24 -13.25
CA GLY A 199 12.82 11.31 -14.37
C GLY A 199 11.99 11.73 -15.57
N GLN A 200 12.44 11.28 -16.74
CA GLN A 200 11.73 11.42 -18.01
C GLN A 200 11.65 10.05 -18.69
N CYS A 201 10.44 9.65 -19.09
CA CYS A 201 10.21 8.42 -19.86
C CYS A 201 10.79 8.51 -21.27
N GLY A 202 11.16 7.38 -21.88
CA GLY A 202 11.61 7.30 -23.27
C GLY A 202 11.02 6.08 -23.98
N TYR A 203 10.32 6.30 -25.09
CA TYR A 203 9.55 5.26 -25.79
C TYR A 203 10.36 4.43 -26.80
N GLY A 204 11.59 4.85 -27.09
CA GLY A 204 12.53 4.12 -27.94
C GLY A 204 13.96 4.51 -27.60
N PRO A 205 14.96 3.99 -28.33
CA PRO A 205 16.30 4.59 -28.36
C PRO A 205 16.20 5.94 -29.10
N SER A 206 15.45 6.90 -28.55
CA SER A 206 15.37 8.22 -29.13
C SER A 206 16.69 8.91 -28.81
N THR A 207 17.57 8.92 -29.81
CA THR A 207 18.81 9.68 -29.82
C THR A 207 18.57 11.13 -29.38
N ASN A 208 17.38 11.68 -29.66
CA ASN A 208 16.98 13.02 -29.27
C ASN A 208 16.73 13.20 -27.76
N LEU A 209 16.03 12.28 -27.07
CA LEU A 209 15.86 12.40 -25.62
C LEU A 209 17.18 12.18 -24.90
N CYS A 210 17.94 11.19 -25.35
CA CYS A 210 19.29 10.97 -24.89
C CYS A 210 20.12 12.26 -25.03
N ARG A 211 20.13 12.85 -26.23
CA ARG A 211 20.76 14.15 -26.50
C ARG A 211 20.31 15.21 -25.50
N ASP A 212 19.01 15.40 -25.28
CA ASP A 212 18.50 16.42 -24.36
C ASP A 212 18.92 16.15 -22.90
N ILE A 213 18.95 14.89 -22.45
CA ILE A 213 19.48 14.51 -21.14
C ILE A 213 20.97 14.89 -21.00
N PHE A 214 21.78 14.71 -22.05
CA PHE A 214 23.22 15.02 -21.99
C PHE A 214 23.55 16.48 -22.18
N GLU A 215 23.03 17.04 -23.26
CA GLU A 215 23.45 18.33 -23.80
C GLU A 215 22.72 19.47 -23.08
N GLN A 216 21.52 19.21 -22.54
CA GLN A 216 20.69 20.23 -21.89
C GLN A 216 20.51 20.02 -20.40
N ASP A 217 21.08 18.95 -19.84
CA ASP A 217 20.94 18.59 -18.44
C ASP A 217 19.46 18.50 -18.00
N LEU A 218 18.67 17.72 -18.76
CA LEU A 218 17.22 17.66 -18.63
C LEU A 218 16.76 17.11 -17.27
N CYS A 219 17.35 16.01 -16.81
CA CYS A 219 16.94 15.27 -15.62
C CYS A 219 18.07 14.38 -15.09
N ASN A 220 17.86 13.67 -13.97
CA ASN A 220 18.82 12.70 -13.42
C ASN A 220 18.31 11.26 -13.42
N LEU A 221 17.19 10.95 -14.05
CA LEU A 221 16.70 9.59 -14.27
C LEU A 221 16.22 9.40 -15.70
N PHE A 222 16.73 8.36 -16.35
CA PHE A 222 16.25 7.92 -17.66
C PHE A 222 15.39 6.66 -17.53
N VAL A 223 14.13 6.72 -17.99
CA VAL A 223 13.19 5.59 -17.90
C VAL A 223 12.93 4.97 -19.27
N GLY A 224 13.31 3.71 -19.46
CA GLY A 224 13.05 2.97 -20.70
C GLY A 224 11.65 2.35 -20.73
N TRP A 225 10.80 2.78 -21.67
CA TRP A 225 9.45 2.22 -21.83
C TRP A 225 9.48 0.84 -22.50
N ASN A 226 8.75 -0.16 -21.96
CA ASN A 226 8.63 -1.54 -22.47
C ASN A 226 9.92 -2.37 -22.56
N SER A 227 11.11 -1.81 -22.33
CA SER A 227 12.37 -2.58 -22.22
C SER A 227 13.47 -1.71 -21.62
N ALA A 228 14.23 -2.29 -20.69
CA ALA A 228 15.40 -1.67 -20.08
C ALA A 228 16.58 -1.57 -21.03
N SER A 229 16.60 -2.36 -22.11
CA SER A 229 17.64 -2.29 -23.16
C SER A 229 17.78 -0.87 -23.74
N LYS A 230 16.69 -0.11 -23.79
CA LYS A 230 16.63 1.29 -24.25
C LYS A 230 17.44 2.25 -23.39
N THR A 231 17.81 1.85 -22.19
CA THR A 231 18.68 2.63 -21.29
C THR A 231 20.13 2.13 -21.28
N HIS A 232 20.41 1.00 -21.94
CA HIS A 232 21.75 0.44 -21.93
C HIS A 232 22.68 1.21 -22.89
N PRO A 233 23.90 1.62 -22.45
CA PRO A 233 24.82 2.39 -23.29
C PRO A 233 25.18 1.74 -24.64
N ASP A 234 25.24 0.41 -24.71
CA ASP A 234 25.50 -0.32 -25.96
C ASP A 234 24.42 -0.12 -27.04
N THR A 235 23.23 0.37 -26.69
CA THR A 235 22.17 0.65 -27.66
C THR A 235 22.22 2.07 -28.22
N PHE A 236 23.11 2.92 -27.69
CA PHE A 236 23.27 4.29 -28.16
C PHE A 236 24.26 4.38 -29.33
N PRO A 237 24.16 5.41 -30.18
CA PRO A 237 25.15 5.69 -31.22
C PRO A 237 26.58 5.75 -30.66
N ALA A 238 27.55 5.20 -31.40
CA ALA A 238 28.94 5.07 -30.94
C ALA A 238 29.59 6.43 -30.58
N ASP A 239 29.23 7.49 -31.30
CA ASP A 239 29.68 8.87 -31.07
C ASP A 239 29.09 9.48 -29.78
N LYS A 240 27.99 8.94 -29.27
CA LYS A 240 27.32 9.39 -28.03
C LYS A 240 27.67 8.52 -26.81
N ARG A 241 28.11 7.28 -27.01
CA ARG A 241 28.45 6.33 -25.92
C ARG A 241 29.48 6.90 -24.95
N ALA A 242 30.59 7.45 -25.45
CA ALA A 242 31.65 8.00 -24.60
C ALA A 242 31.15 9.18 -23.74
N ALA A 243 30.26 10.01 -24.30
CA ALA A 243 29.63 11.11 -23.58
C ALA A 243 28.67 10.59 -22.48
N TRP A 244 27.86 9.57 -22.79
CA TRP A 244 26.97 8.93 -21.81
C TRP A 244 27.76 8.33 -20.64
N GLU A 245 28.80 7.55 -20.93
CA GLU A 245 29.66 6.95 -19.91
C GLU A 245 30.35 8.00 -19.04
N LYS A 246 30.78 9.13 -19.64
CA LYS A 246 31.32 10.26 -18.89
C LYS A 246 30.28 10.84 -17.93
N ILE A 247 29.04 11.05 -18.38
CA ILE A 247 27.97 11.62 -17.56
C ILE A 247 27.59 10.71 -16.39
N ILE A 248 27.45 9.39 -16.61
CA ILE A 248 27.18 8.47 -15.49
C ILE A 248 28.28 8.59 -14.43
N ARG A 249 29.55 8.67 -14.85
CA ARG A 249 30.68 8.79 -13.91
C ARG A 249 30.70 10.11 -13.16
N GLU A 250 30.39 11.21 -13.83
CA GLU A 250 30.52 12.56 -13.28
C GLU A 250 29.28 13.04 -12.51
N ARG A 251 28.12 12.42 -12.74
CA ARG A 251 26.82 12.91 -12.27
C ARG A 251 25.98 11.76 -11.71
N PRO A 252 25.11 12.01 -10.72
CA PRO A 252 24.20 11.01 -10.15
C PRO A 252 23.04 10.67 -11.10
N MET A 253 23.34 10.20 -12.32
CA MET A 253 22.39 9.65 -13.28
C MET A 253 21.88 8.27 -12.84
N TYR A 254 20.57 8.10 -12.84
CA TYR A 254 19.85 6.85 -12.57
C TYR A 254 19.22 6.31 -13.85
N ALA A 255 18.86 5.02 -13.84
CA ALA A 255 18.03 4.43 -14.88
C ALA A 255 17.04 3.43 -14.30
N MET A 256 15.92 3.27 -14.99
CA MET A 256 14.94 2.22 -14.72
C MET A 256 14.18 1.88 -16.00
N SER A 257 13.32 0.88 -15.94
CA SER A 257 12.35 0.59 -17.00
C SER A 257 10.91 0.55 -16.48
N ILE A 258 9.95 0.54 -17.40
CA ILE A 258 8.56 0.19 -17.12
C ILE A 258 8.11 -0.90 -18.10
N TYR A 259 7.23 -1.81 -17.65
CA TYR A 259 6.66 -2.92 -18.45
C TYR A 259 7.69 -3.89 -19.06
N SER A 260 8.89 -4.00 -18.48
CA SER A 260 9.95 -4.83 -19.06
C SER A 260 9.88 -6.31 -18.64
N GLY A 261 9.98 -7.23 -19.60
CA GLY A 261 10.18 -8.67 -19.36
C GLY A 261 11.63 -9.14 -19.53
N ASP A 262 12.61 -8.25 -19.36
CA ASP A 262 14.03 -8.51 -19.67
C ASP A 262 14.70 -9.58 -18.79
N ASP A 263 15.78 -10.18 -19.30
CA ASP A 263 16.54 -11.22 -18.58
C ASP A 263 17.55 -10.69 -17.54
N GLN A 264 17.95 -11.56 -16.61
CA GLN A 264 18.91 -11.24 -15.54
C GLN A 264 20.29 -10.75 -16.04
N ASN A 265 20.72 -11.13 -17.24
CA ASN A 265 22.02 -10.69 -17.77
C ASN A 265 21.98 -9.21 -18.11
N LEU A 266 20.91 -8.75 -18.76
CA LEU A 266 20.72 -7.33 -19.06
C LEU A 266 20.64 -6.49 -17.78
N GLN A 267 19.93 -6.98 -16.77
CA GLN A 267 19.80 -6.29 -15.48
C GLN A 267 21.16 -6.12 -14.77
N ARG A 268 22.03 -7.15 -14.80
CA ARG A 268 23.41 -7.03 -14.29
C ARG A 268 24.23 -6.01 -15.06
N LYS A 269 24.19 -6.04 -16.39
CA LYS A 269 24.91 -5.07 -17.23
C LYS A 269 24.47 -3.64 -16.96
N LEU A 270 23.17 -3.40 -16.79
CA LEU A 270 22.63 -2.08 -16.42
C LEU A 270 23.10 -1.66 -15.02
N THR A 271 23.06 -2.57 -14.05
CA THR A 271 23.54 -2.28 -12.70
C THR A 271 25.03 -1.88 -12.69
N GLU A 272 25.86 -2.57 -13.47
CA GLU A 272 27.27 -2.24 -13.66
C GLU A 272 27.46 -0.89 -14.38
N ALA A 273 26.74 -0.69 -15.50
CA ALA A 273 26.83 0.51 -16.31
C ALA A 273 26.47 1.77 -15.53
N TYR A 274 25.51 1.69 -14.60
CA TYR A 274 25.05 2.80 -13.77
C TYR A 274 25.68 2.84 -12.37
N HIS A 275 26.71 2.03 -12.11
CA HIS A 275 27.40 1.98 -10.82
C HIS A 275 26.45 1.80 -9.62
N GLY A 276 25.49 0.87 -9.75
CA GLY A 276 24.47 0.60 -8.72
C GLY A 276 23.26 1.54 -8.72
N ARG A 277 23.19 2.53 -9.61
CA ARG A 277 22.05 3.47 -9.74
C ARG A 277 20.99 3.03 -10.74
N TYR A 278 20.95 1.74 -11.06
CA TYR A 278 19.87 1.15 -11.83
C TYR A 278 18.77 0.64 -10.89
N LEU A 279 17.58 1.21 -11.00
CA LEU A 279 16.46 1.01 -10.07
C LEU A 279 15.56 -0.17 -10.46
N GLY A 280 15.89 -0.95 -11.48
CA GLY A 280 15.04 -2.07 -11.90
C GLY A 280 13.83 -1.63 -12.70
N ASN A 281 12.68 -2.25 -12.43
CA ASN A 281 11.50 -2.14 -13.29
C ASN A 281 10.23 -1.72 -12.55
N ASN A 282 9.47 -0.86 -13.19
CA ASN A 282 8.10 -0.53 -12.85
C ASN A 282 7.12 -1.45 -13.60
N ILE A 283 6.19 -2.07 -12.89
CA ILE A 283 5.24 -3.04 -13.48
C ILE A 283 4.00 -2.38 -14.08
N GLY A 284 3.87 -1.06 -13.92
CA GLY A 284 2.78 -0.23 -14.44
C GLY A 284 1.51 -0.25 -13.61
N GLU A 285 0.37 0.02 -14.25
CA GLU A 285 -1.00 0.16 -13.70
C GLU A 285 -1.61 -1.13 -13.14
N TYR A 286 -0.80 -1.98 -12.52
CA TYR A 286 -1.12 -3.35 -12.18
C TYR A 286 -2.44 -3.47 -11.39
N ALA A 287 -2.54 -2.90 -10.20
CA ALA A 287 -3.76 -2.98 -9.40
C ALA A 287 -4.96 -2.22 -10.01
N ALA A 288 -4.71 -1.12 -10.73
CA ALA A 288 -5.77 -0.28 -11.28
C ALA A 288 -6.53 -0.96 -12.44
N PHE A 289 -5.86 -1.79 -13.25
CA PHE A 289 -6.49 -2.55 -14.35
C PHE A 289 -7.66 -3.41 -13.90
N LEU A 290 -7.63 -3.94 -12.68
CA LEU A 290 -8.72 -4.75 -12.13
C LEU A 290 -10.08 -4.04 -12.12
N TYR A 291 -10.09 -2.71 -12.17
CA TYR A 291 -11.32 -1.91 -12.07
C TYR A 291 -11.79 -1.37 -13.42
N GLN A 292 -11.06 -1.59 -14.51
CA GLN A 292 -11.41 -1.07 -15.84
C GLN A 292 -12.57 -1.84 -16.48
N SER A 293 -12.64 -3.16 -16.32
CA SER A 293 -13.76 -3.96 -16.83
C SER A 293 -13.97 -5.30 -16.12
N ARG A 294 -15.18 -5.88 -16.26
CA ARG A 294 -15.49 -7.22 -15.75
C ARG A 294 -14.55 -8.30 -16.30
N ASN A 295 -14.06 -8.14 -17.53
CA ASN A 295 -13.18 -9.11 -18.19
C ASN A 295 -11.74 -9.05 -17.69
N GLU A 296 -11.37 -7.94 -17.03
CA GLU A 296 -10.03 -7.71 -16.47
C GLU A 296 -9.96 -8.06 -14.98
N CYS A 297 -11.10 -8.36 -14.35
CA CYS A 297 -11.14 -8.73 -12.94
C CYS A 297 -10.55 -10.13 -12.71
N ALA A 298 -9.49 -10.18 -11.89
CA ALA A 298 -8.83 -11.41 -11.46
C ALA A 298 -9.30 -11.91 -10.08
N ILE A 299 -10.29 -11.26 -9.46
CA ILE A 299 -10.82 -11.63 -8.14
C ILE A 299 -12.12 -12.44 -8.32
N PRO A 300 -12.27 -13.62 -7.70
CA PRO A 300 -13.50 -14.40 -7.80
C PRO A 300 -14.73 -13.61 -7.31
N MET A 301 -15.83 -13.73 -8.04
CA MET A 301 -17.02 -12.84 -7.91
C MET A 301 -17.98 -13.21 -6.78
N ASN A 302 -17.73 -14.30 -6.05
CA ASN A 302 -18.60 -14.83 -4.99
C ASN A 302 -17.97 -14.73 -3.59
N LEU A 303 -16.96 -13.88 -3.45
CA LEU A 303 -16.19 -13.73 -2.21
C LEU A 303 -16.82 -12.69 -1.30
N ASN A 304 -16.71 -12.91 0.02
CA ASN A 304 -16.94 -11.86 1.00
C ASN A 304 -15.76 -10.87 1.03
N LEU A 305 -15.89 -9.76 1.76
CA LEU A 305 -14.87 -8.70 1.80
C LEU A 305 -13.47 -9.19 2.22
N LEU A 306 -13.37 -10.07 3.22
CA LEU A 306 -12.10 -10.56 3.72
C LEU A 306 -11.44 -11.49 2.70
N GLN A 307 -12.23 -12.39 2.10
CA GLN A 307 -11.77 -13.26 1.03
C GLN A 307 -11.32 -12.47 -0.19
N ALA A 308 -12.06 -11.45 -0.61
CA ALA A 308 -11.71 -10.62 -1.75
C ALA A 308 -10.41 -9.83 -1.52
N ARG A 309 -10.28 -9.19 -0.34
CA ARG A 309 -9.04 -8.50 0.07
C ARG A 309 -7.85 -9.45 0.09
N ASN A 310 -7.98 -10.62 0.73
CA ASN A 310 -6.87 -11.57 0.83
C ASN A 310 -6.50 -12.15 -0.53
N HIS A 311 -7.48 -12.43 -1.40
CA HIS A 311 -7.19 -12.87 -2.76
C HIS A 311 -6.44 -11.80 -3.56
N PHE A 312 -6.85 -10.53 -3.44
CA PHE A 312 -6.16 -9.42 -4.06
C PHE A 312 -4.70 -9.30 -3.57
N VAL A 313 -4.47 -9.27 -2.26
CA VAL A 313 -3.11 -9.07 -1.72
C VAL A 313 -2.24 -10.33 -1.88
N ASP A 314 -2.75 -11.49 -1.46
CA ASP A 314 -1.96 -12.71 -1.27
C ASP A 314 -1.79 -13.51 -2.56
N ARG A 315 -2.64 -13.28 -3.56
CA ARG A 315 -2.47 -13.84 -4.91
C ARG A 315 -2.14 -12.77 -5.92
N TYR A 316 -3.03 -11.82 -6.16
CA TYR A 316 -2.86 -10.89 -7.29
C TYR A 316 -1.60 -10.03 -7.12
N CYS A 317 -1.52 -9.20 -6.08
CA CYS A 317 -0.35 -8.37 -5.82
C CYS A 317 0.92 -9.19 -5.62
N ASN A 318 0.85 -10.30 -4.88
CA ASN A 318 2.02 -11.13 -4.59
C ASN A 318 2.57 -11.92 -5.79
N ASN A 319 1.75 -12.24 -6.78
CA ASN A 319 2.20 -13.01 -7.94
C ASN A 319 3.31 -12.27 -8.71
N VAL A 320 3.30 -10.93 -8.73
CA VAL A 320 4.31 -10.16 -9.47
C VAL A 320 5.68 -10.20 -8.78
N PRO A 321 5.84 -9.78 -7.52
CA PRO A 321 7.10 -9.96 -6.79
C PRO A 321 7.60 -11.39 -6.84
N ARG A 322 6.72 -12.40 -6.74
CA ARG A 322 7.13 -13.82 -6.77
C ARG A 322 7.63 -14.27 -8.14
N SER A 323 7.01 -13.82 -9.23
CA SER A 323 7.44 -14.17 -10.60
C SER A 323 8.67 -13.37 -11.06
N TRP A 324 8.93 -12.24 -10.42
CA TRP A 324 10.03 -11.32 -10.75
C TRP A 324 11.17 -11.38 -9.72
N ALA A 325 10.98 -12.11 -8.62
CA ALA A 325 11.97 -12.29 -7.56
C ALA A 325 13.29 -12.81 -8.15
N GLY A 326 14.36 -12.05 -7.92
CA GLY A 326 15.70 -12.35 -8.44
C GLY A 326 15.95 -11.89 -9.88
N ASN A 327 14.94 -11.39 -10.60
CA ASN A 327 15.12 -10.83 -11.94
C ASN A 327 15.47 -9.35 -11.92
N PHE A 328 14.86 -8.56 -11.04
CA PHE A 328 15.10 -7.11 -10.95
C PHE A 328 15.67 -6.73 -9.59
N PRO A 329 16.50 -5.67 -9.50
CA PRO A 329 17.05 -5.21 -8.22
C PRO A 329 15.98 -4.59 -7.32
N ILE A 330 14.98 -3.93 -7.92
CA ILE A 330 13.83 -3.31 -7.27
C ILE A 330 12.64 -3.41 -8.23
N VAL A 331 11.46 -3.66 -7.68
CA VAL A 331 10.16 -3.65 -8.38
C VAL A 331 9.29 -2.52 -7.83
N THR A 332 8.87 -1.61 -8.70
CA THR A 332 7.90 -0.56 -8.36
C THR A 332 6.57 -0.78 -9.07
N SER A 333 5.47 -0.26 -8.51
CA SER A 333 4.15 -0.28 -9.17
C SER A 333 3.63 1.13 -9.40
N THR A 334 3.06 1.38 -10.58
CA THR A 334 2.43 2.65 -10.94
C THR A 334 0.92 2.54 -10.74
N CYS A 335 0.42 2.79 -9.55
CA CYS A 335 -1.01 2.62 -9.26
C CYS A 335 -1.81 3.90 -9.52
N GLY A 336 -2.77 3.87 -10.46
CA GLY A 336 -3.73 4.95 -10.71
C GLY A 336 -4.88 5.04 -9.70
N THR A 337 -4.74 4.38 -8.55
CA THR A 337 -5.77 4.29 -7.49
C THR A 337 -5.13 4.30 -6.09
N ALA A 338 -5.91 4.63 -5.06
CA ALA A 338 -5.46 4.66 -3.66
C ALA A 338 -5.31 3.26 -3.02
N LEU A 339 -4.48 2.38 -3.62
CA LEU A 339 -4.26 0.99 -3.18
C LEU A 339 -2.81 0.71 -2.74
N SER A 340 -1.98 1.74 -2.55
CA SER A 340 -0.55 1.60 -2.26
C SER A 340 -0.28 0.68 -1.07
N CYS A 341 -1.07 0.80 0.00
CA CYS A 341 -0.89 -0.02 1.20
C CYS A 341 -1.08 -1.52 0.94
N TYR A 342 -1.99 -1.89 0.05
CA TYR A 342 -2.23 -3.30 -0.29
C TYR A 342 -1.18 -3.85 -1.26
N GLU A 343 -0.70 -3.04 -2.20
CA GLU A 343 0.39 -3.45 -3.09
C GLU A 343 1.72 -3.65 -2.34
N LEU A 344 2.05 -2.74 -1.41
CA LEU A 344 3.20 -2.92 -0.52
C LEU A 344 3.04 -4.15 0.39
N ALA A 345 1.82 -4.41 0.89
CA ALA A 345 1.53 -5.62 1.66
C ALA A 345 1.68 -6.91 0.81
N GLY A 346 1.40 -6.83 -0.49
CA GLY A 346 1.60 -7.91 -1.46
C GLY A 346 3.06 -8.18 -1.83
N GLY A 347 3.98 -7.27 -1.50
CA GLY A 347 5.42 -7.42 -1.69
C GLY A 347 6.02 -6.56 -2.80
N ILE A 348 5.32 -5.53 -3.29
CA ILE A 348 5.95 -4.49 -4.13
C ILE A 348 6.98 -3.72 -3.29
N ASP A 349 8.17 -3.44 -3.81
CA ASP A 349 9.26 -2.86 -3.02
C ASP A 349 8.98 -1.39 -2.69
N TYR A 350 8.62 -0.59 -3.69
CA TYR A 350 8.26 0.82 -3.52
C TYR A 350 7.07 1.19 -4.41
N ILE A 351 6.17 2.01 -3.89
CA ILE A 351 5.03 2.49 -4.66
C ILE A 351 5.40 3.75 -5.46
N CYS A 352 4.93 3.81 -6.70
CA CYS A 352 5.15 4.91 -7.63
C CYS A 352 3.83 5.35 -8.28
N ASN A 353 2.87 5.80 -7.47
CA ASN A 353 1.50 6.07 -7.90
C ASN A 353 1.41 6.86 -9.21
N GLU A 354 0.48 6.45 -10.08
CA GLU A 354 0.15 7.19 -11.29
C GLU A 354 -0.64 8.45 -10.89
N LEU A 355 0.06 9.56 -10.74
CA LEU A 355 -0.57 10.82 -10.39
C LEU A 355 -1.32 11.39 -11.59
N TRP A 356 -2.31 12.23 -11.28
CA TRP A 356 -3.28 12.83 -12.22
C TRP A 356 -4.40 11.90 -12.68
N ALA A 357 -4.24 10.57 -12.56
CA ALA A 357 -5.19 9.57 -13.01
C ALA A 357 -6.55 9.67 -12.32
N ILE A 358 -7.59 9.04 -12.88
CA ILE A 358 -8.97 9.18 -12.38
C ILE A 358 -9.11 8.78 -10.90
N GLY A 359 -8.53 7.66 -10.46
CA GLY A 359 -8.52 7.27 -9.04
C GLY A 359 -7.53 8.11 -8.22
N ALA A 360 -6.41 8.49 -8.83
CA ALA A 360 -5.35 9.27 -8.22
C ALA A 360 -5.42 10.78 -8.56
N GLN A 361 -6.63 11.31 -8.72
CA GLN A 361 -6.82 12.62 -9.35
C GLN A 361 -6.30 13.74 -8.44
N ASN A 362 -6.63 13.69 -7.16
CA ASN A 362 -6.14 14.65 -6.17
C ASN A 362 -4.71 14.26 -5.74
N LEU A 363 -3.72 14.99 -6.23
CA LEU A 363 -2.30 14.70 -6.04
C LEU A 363 -1.92 14.64 -4.56
N ALA A 364 -2.41 15.58 -3.77
CA ALA A 364 -2.12 15.66 -2.34
C ALA A 364 -2.63 14.42 -1.59
N HIS A 365 -3.89 14.02 -1.83
CA HIS A 365 -4.46 12.84 -1.20
C HIS A 365 -3.73 11.55 -1.60
N THR A 366 -3.48 11.36 -2.90
CA THR A 366 -2.81 10.13 -3.37
C THR A 366 -1.36 10.04 -2.88
N THR A 367 -0.66 11.17 -2.81
CA THR A 367 0.70 11.19 -2.25
C THR A 367 0.67 10.94 -0.73
N ALA A 368 -0.34 11.46 -0.03
CA ALA A 368 -0.56 11.15 1.39
C ALA A 368 -0.87 9.66 1.63
N GLU A 369 -1.57 9.00 0.71
CA GLU A 369 -1.83 7.55 0.77
C GLU A 369 -0.56 6.73 0.52
N ALA A 370 0.21 7.04 -0.52
CA ALA A 370 1.52 6.42 -0.75
C ALA A 370 2.47 6.59 0.45
N ARG A 371 2.52 7.79 1.03
CA ARG A 371 3.34 8.10 2.20
C ARG A 371 2.89 7.34 3.44
N GLY A 372 1.59 7.30 3.73
CA GLY A 372 1.03 6.55 4.85
C GLY A 372 1.29 5.04 4.71
N ALA A 373 1.13 4.50 3.50
CA ALA A 373 1.45 3.13 3.15
C ALA A 373 2.93 2.80 3.35
N ALA A 374 3.84 3.64 2.81
CA ALA A 374 5.28 3.46 2.95
C ALA A 374 5.74 3.52 4.42
N ARG A 375 5.15 4.41 5.24
CA ARG A 375 5.44 4.48 6.68
C ARG A 375 5.04 3.22 7.43
N ARG A 376 3.88 2.66 7.10
CA ARG A 376 3.41 1.40 7.68
C ARG A 376 4.30 0.24 7.29
N TRP A 377 4.60 0.10 6.00
CA TRP A 377 5.28 -1.08 5.47
C TRP A 377 6.80 -1.00 5.46
N LYS A 378 7.36 0.21 5.58
CA LYS A 378 8.78 0.54 5.66
C LYS A 378 9.61 0.09 4.44
N PRO A 379 10.58 0.88 3.99
CA PRO A 379 10.99 2.18 4.54
C PRO A 379 10.05 3.33 4.13
N ASP A 380 10.17 4.47 4.80
CA ASP A 380 9.47 5.71 4.50
C ASP A 380 9.98 6.33 3.18
N TYR A 381 9.67 5.69 2.05
CA TYR A 381 10.09 6.07 0.70
C TYR A 381 8.97 5.80 -0.31
N TRP A 382 8.59 6.82 -1.09
CA TRP A 382 7.52 6.74 -2.09
C TRP A 382 7.84 7.62 -3.31
N CYS A 383 7.17 7.29 -4.42
CA CYS A 383 7.44 7.85 -5.74
C CYS A 383 6.14 8.31 -6.41
N GLY A 384 6.26 9.13 -7.45
CA GLY A 384 5.17 9.65 -8.27
C GLY A 384 5.46 9.48 -9.76
N TRP A 385 4.51 8.89 -10.48
CA TRP A 385 4.53 8.73 -11.92
C TRP A 385 3.48 9.66 -12.54
N ASN A 386 3.90 10.69 -13.24
CA ASN A 386 3.00 11.75 -13.69
C ASN A 386 2.49 11.48 -15.12
N ALA A 387 1.21 11.10 -15.22
CA ALA A 387 0.47 10.96 -16.47
C ALA A 387 -0.22 12.29 -16.88
N HIS A 388 0.46 13.42 -16.69
CA HIS A 388 -0.15 14.75 -16.81
C HIS A 388 -0.85 14.98 -18.16
N GLU A 389 -0.17 14.65 -19.28
CA GLU A 389 -0.73 14.82 -20.63
C GLU A 389 -2.05 14.06 -20.83
N TRP A 390 -2.10 12.80 -20.42
CA TRP A 390 -3.24 11.90 -20.58
C TRP A 390 -4.43 12.31 -19.74
N GLN A 391 -4.18 12.86 -18.55
CA GLN A 391 -5.23 13.06 -17.56
C GLN A 391 -5.77 14.50 -17.54
N THR A 392 -5.00 15.48 -18.01
CA THR A 392 -5.42 16.90 -18.06
C THR A 392 -6.04 17.29 -19.40
N CYS A 393 -6.77 16.38 -20.05
CA CYS A 393 -7.30 16.57 -21.41
C CYS A 393 -8.23 17.80 -21.56
N ALA A 394 -8.88 18.25 -20.49
CA ALA A 394 -9.72 19.45 -20.46
C ALA A 394 -8.93 20.77 -20.52
N ILE A 395 -7.59 20.72 -20.45
CA ILE A 395 -6.71 21.87 -20.62
C ILE A 395 -6.06 21.77 -22.02
N PRO A 396 -6.35 22.71 -22.94
CA PRO A 396 -5.75 22.73 -24.27
C PRO A 396 -4.23 22.84 -24.20
N TYR A 397 -3.53 22.14 -25.09
CA TYR A 397 -2.07 22.07 -25.07
C TYR A 397 -1.33 23.41 -25.16
N HIS A 398 -1.88 24.38 -25.90
CA HIS A 398 -1.22 25.65 -26.22
C HIS A 398 -1.52 26.75 -25.22
N THR A 399 -1.80 26.35 -23.98
CA THR A 399 -2.12 27.28 -22.89
C THR A 399 -1.02 27.18 -21.87
N GLU A 400 -0.62 28.32 -21.30
CA GLU A 400 0.40 28.35 -20.25
C GLU A 400 -0.04 27.51 -19.05
N GLN A 401 -1.34 27.51 -18.74
CA GLN A 401 -1.98 26.70 -17.71
C GLN A 401 -1.64 25.23 -17.78
N LYS A 402 -1.49 24.66 -18.99
CA LYS A 402 -1.12 23.25 -19.17
C LYS A 402 0.25 22.93 -18.56
N PHE A 403 1.21 23.83 -18.74
CA PHE A 403 2.58 23.61 -18.32
C PHE A 403 2.81 24.14 -16.90
N ASP A 404 2.13 25.21 -16.53
CA ASP A 404 2.12 25.75 -15.17
C ASP A 404 1.54 24.75 -14.17
N SER A 405 0.42 24.07 -14.51
CA SER A 405 -0.15 23.02 -13.65
C SER A 405 0.82 21.85 -13.45
N CYS A 406 1.52 21.45 -14.51
CA CYS A 406 2.52 20.39 -14.44
C CYS A 406 3.69 20.76 -13.52
N TYR A 407 4.22 21.98 -13.68
CA TYR A 407 5.31 22.49 -12.83
C TYR A 407 4.90 22.61 -11.35
N VAL A 408 3.72 23.17 -11.08
CA VAL A 408 3.19 23.28 -9.72
C VAL A 408 2.91 21.91 -9.11
N GLY A 409 2.49 20.93 -9.91
CA GLY A 409 2.35 19.54 -9.48
C GLY A 409 3.66 18.94 -8.96
N PHE A 410 4.76 19.12 -9.69
CA PHE A 410 6.09 18.67 -9.22
C PHE A 410 6.53 19.35 -7.93
N LEU A 411 6.25 20.65 -7.77
CA LEU A 411 6.53 21.36 -6.52
C LEU A 411 5.67 20.83 -5.36
N GLN A 412 4.41 20.49 -5.60
CA GLN A 412 3.54 19.87 -4.61
C GLN A 412 4.09 18.49 -4.20
N GLU A 413 4.46 17.63 -5.14
CA GLU A 413 5.09 16.33 -4.86
C GLU A 413 6.39 16.48 -4.04
N TYR A 414 7.23 17.45 -4.41
CA TYR A 414 8.47 17.77 -3.68
C TYR A 414 8.19 18.08 -2.20
N ILE A 415 7.21 18.95 -1.93
CA ILE A 415 6.81 19.34 -0.57
C ILE A 415 6.25 18.15 0.21
N PHE A 416 5.49 17.29 -0.47
CA PHE A 416 4.91 16.10 0.13
C PHE A 416 5.93 15.00 0.44
N GLY A 417 7.17 15.14 -0.04
CA GLY A 417 8.29 14.25 0.24
C GLY A 417 8.50 13.15 -0.81
N THR A 418 7.87 13.25 -1.99
CA THR A 418 8.06 12.28 -3.08
C THR A 418 9.53 12.24 -3.51
N SER A 419 10.15 11.06 -3.49
CA SER A 419 11.60 10.92 -3.71
C SER A 419 11.99 10.65 -5.16
N LEU A 420 11.08 10.05 -5.94
CA LEU A 420 11.24 9.85 -7.39
C LEU A 420 10.01 10.40 -8.10
N ILE A 421 10.22 11.36 -8.99
CA ILE A 421 9.16 12.09 -9.71
C ILE A 421 9.44 11.92 -11.20
N VAL A 422 8.61 11.13 -11.88
CA VAL A 422 8.78 10.80 -13.30
C VAL A 422 7.69 11.47 -14.13
N LEU A 423 8.06 12.08 -15.26
CA LEU A 423 7.12 12.53 -16.28
C LEU A 423 7.06 11.58 -17.47
N GLU A 424 5.86 11.18 -17.86
CA GLU A 424 5.63 10.33 -19.03
C GLU A 424 5.60 11.13 -20.35
N SER A 425 5.21 12.40 -20.27
CA SER A 425 4.93 13.30 -21.39
C SER A 425 6.16 14.00 -21.96
N GLY A 426 6.13 14.37 -23.24
CA GLY A 426 7.16 15.21 -23.88
C GLY A 426 8.42 14.49 -24.38
N ALA A 427 8.52 13.17 -24.18
CA ALA A 427 9.65 12.36 -24.65
C ALA A 427 9.57 11.85 -26.09
N GLN A 428 8.42 12.08 -26.72
CA GLN A 428 8.11 11.80 -28.12
C GLN A 428 7.15 12.91 -28.58
N GLY A 429 6.45 12.71 -29.70
CA GLY A 429 5.31 13.56 -30.04
C GLY A 429 4.17 13.48 -29.01
N THR A 430 3.16 14.33 -29.15
CA THR A 430 1.97 14.30 -28.29
C THR A 430 1.27 12.95 -28.35
N GLN A 431 0.90 12.42 -27.19
CA GLN A 431 0.33 11.10 -26.99
C GLN A 431 -1.19 11.16 -26.83
N ALA A 432 -1.68 12.15 -26.07
CA ALA A 432 -3.10 12.24 -25.73
C ALA A 432 -3.91 13.15 -26.67
N TRP A 433 -3.35 13.57 -27.81
CA TRP A 433 -3.95 14.57 -28.71
C TRP A 433 -5.37 14.26 -29.18
N LYS A 434 -5.75 12.98 -29.24
CA LYS A 434 -7.11 12.54 -29.60
C LYS A 434 -8.14 12.79 -28.49
N TYR A 435 -7.71 13.07 -27.28
CA TYR A 435 -8.55 13.24 -26.11
C TYR A 435 -8.48 14.67 -25.57
N THR A 436 -7.36 15.36 -25.81
CA THR A 436 -7.17 16.74 -25.42
C THR A 436 -8.09 17.70 -26.18
N ASP A 437 -8.56 18.72 -25.45
CA ASP A 437 -9.34 19.81 -26.01
C ASP A 437 -8.63 20.49 -27.18
N ARG A 438 -9.47 21.01 -28.08
CA ARG A 438 -9.02 21.58 -29.36
C ARG A 438 -8.18 22.84 -29.12
N TYR A 439 -7.43 23.22 -30.15
CA TYR A 439 -6.82 24.54 -30.20
C TYR A 439 -7.87 25.63 -29.89
N PRO A 440 -7.60 26.56 -28.96
CA PRO A 440 -8.52 27.65 -28.65
C PRO A 440 -8.91 28.47 -29.89
N ASN A 441 -8.00 28.53 -30.88
CA ASN A 441 -8.13 29.38 -32.06
C ASN A 441 -8.18 28.61 -33.40
N LYS A 442 -8.26 27.27 -33.39
CA LYS A 442 -8.39 26.47 -34.65
C LYS A 442 -9.56 25.50 -34.56
N LYS A 443 -10.57 25.72 -35.41
CA LYS A 443 -11.80 24.93 -35.40
C LYS A 443 -11.56 23.56 -36.03
N GLY A 444 -11.60 22.51 -35.21
CA GLY A 444 -11.62 21.12 -35.66
C GLY A 444 -10.25 20.43 -35.74
N GLU A 445 -9.16 21.18 -35.54
CA GLU A 445 -7.81 20.62 -35.43
C GLU A 445 -7.51 20.23 -33.98
N ARG A 446 -6.85 19.08 -33.81
CA ARG A 446 -6.23 18.65 -32.55
C ARG A 446 -4.72 18.68 -32.72
N ALA A 447 -3.99 19.08 -31.69
CA ALA A 447 -2.53 19.24 -31.75
C ALA A 447 -1.83 17.88 -31.64
N SER A 448 -1.80 17.12 -32.75
CA SER A 448 -0.81 16.07 -32.90
C SER A 448 0.50 16.74 -33.28
N GLU A 449 1.45 16.75 -32.36
CA GLU A 449 2.74 17.40 -32.55
C GLU A 449 3.89 16.41 -32.44
N ASP A 450 4.96 16.67 -33.18
CA ASP A 450 6.19 15.88 -33.16
C ASP A 450 7.12 16.26 -31.99
N TYR A 451 8.21 15.50 -31.83
CA TYR A 451 9.14 15.63 -30.69
C TYR A 451 9.71 17.04 -30.47
N ASP A 452 10.09 17.74 -31.54
CA ASP A 452 10.69 19.09 -31.47
C ASP A 452 9.64 20.20 -31.56
N GLU A 453 8.35 19.89 -31.62
CA GLU A 453 7.31 20.91 -31.65
C GLU A 453 6.99 21.46 -30.25
N HIS A 454 6.13 22.47 -30.21
CA HIS A 454 5.94 23.33 -29.05
C HIS A 454 5.53 22.53 -27.80
N VAL A 455 4.57 21.62 -27.92
CA VAL A 455 3.97 20.91 -26.78
C VAL A 455 4.94 19.92 -26.17
N ALA A 456 5.57 19.08 -26.99
CA ALA A 456 6.54 18.09 -26.51
C ALA A 456 7.76 18.78 -25.87
N ARG A 457 8.25 19.86 -26.50
CA ARG A 457 9.34 20.68 -25.96
C ARG A 457 8.96 21.35 -24.63
N SER A 458 7.75 21.91 -24.53
CA SER A 458 7.31 22.60 -23.31
C SER A 458 7.23 21.67 -22.11
N TYR A 459 6.85 20.39 -22.28
CA TYR A 459 6.96 19.41 -21.21
C TYR A 459 8.41 19.16 -20.77
N ARG A 460 9.34 19.05 -21.73
CA ARG A 460 10.78 18.91 -21.39
C ARG A 460 11.31 20.16 -20.70
N ASP A 461 10.87 21.34 -21.10
CA ASP A 461 11.23 22.61 -20.45
C ASP A 461 10.73 22.65 -18.99
N VAL A 462 9.53 22.12 -18.72
CA VAL A 462 9.01 21.99 -17.34
C VAL A 462 9.86 21.04 -16.48
N VAL A 463 10.22 19.86 -17.01
CA VAL A 463 11.11 18.90 -16.30
C VAL A 463 12.46 19.54 -16.02
N LYS A 464 13.07 20.19 -17.03
CA LYS A 464 14.34 20.89 -16.87
C LYS A 464 14.25 21.99 -15.82
N LYS A 465 13.22 22.83 -15.90
CA LYS A 465 12.96 23.92 -14.95
C LYS A 465 12.87 23.39 -13.51
N PHE A 466 12.13 22.30 -13.31
CA PHE A 466 12.00 21.66 -11.99
C PHE A 466 13.32 21.06 -11.51
N TYR A 467 14.05 20.34 -12.36
CA TYR A 467 15.33 19.75 -11.97
C TYR A 467 16.39 20.81 -11.65
N ASP A 468 16.46 21.90 -12.42
CA ASP A 468 17.31 23.06 -12.14
C ASP A 468 16.92 23.72 -10.80
N TRP A 469 15.63 23.81 -10.51
CA TRP A 469 15.12 24.30 -9.23
C TRP A 469 15.52 23.36 -8.07
N VAL A 470 15.37 22.05 -8.20
CA VAL A 470 15.78 21.06 -7.16
C VAL A 470 17.27 21.16 -6.84
N LYS A 471 18.14 21.31 -7.86
CA LYS A 471 19.59 21.46 -7.64
C LYS A 471 19.94 22.71 -6.83
N THR A 472 19.17 23.79 -7.00
CA THR A 472 19.39 25.06 -6.30
C THR A 472 18.62 25.18 -4.99
N ASN A 473 17.65 24.28 -4.76
CA ASN A 473 16.80 24.20 -3.58
C ASN A 473 16.78 22.75 -3.07
N PRO A 474 17.88 22.25 -2.47
CA PRO A 474 17.93 20.89 -1.95
C PRO A 474 16.87 20.67 -0.88
N ARG A 475 16.27 19.47 -0.87
CA ARG A 475 15.26 19.12 0.12
C ARG A 475 15.94 18.89 1.46
N ASP A 476 15.31 19.35 2.53
CA ASP A 476 15.76 19.03 3.88
C ASP A 476 15.64 17.53 4.13
N LYS A 477 16.46 17.03 5.06
CA LYS A 477 16.56 15.60 5.35
C LYS A 477 15.26 15.02 5.91
N GLY A 478 15.07 13.72 5.70
CA GLY A 478 13.93 12.98 6.27
C GLY A 478 12.64 13.20 5.49
N THR A 479 11.50 13.13 6.18
CA THR A 479 10.16 13.19 5.59
C THR A 479 9.32 14.27 6.29
N PRO A 480 8.26 14.81 5.66
CA PRO A 480 7.48 15.88 6.26
C PRO A 480 6.74 15.42 7.53
N GLU A 481 6.60 16.31 8.51
CA GLU A 481 5.80 16.11 9.72
C GLU A 481 4.33 15.83 9.34
N THR A 482 3.73 14.83 9.99
CA THR A 482 2.31 14.52 9.89
C THR A 482 1.80 14.04 11.24
N LYS A 483 0.87 14.78 11.83
CA LYS A 483 0.28 14.45 13.14
C LYS A 483 -1.17 13.97 13.04
N ILE A 484 -1.73 14.00 11.84
CA ILE A 484 -3.11 13.59 11.57
C ILE A 484 -3.06 12.48 10.53
N ALA A 485 -3.89 11.46 10.72
CA ALA A 485 -4.13 10.42 9.72
C ALA A 485 -5.62 10.18 9.48
N ILE A 486 -5.97 10.02 8.22
CA ILE A 486 -7.23 9.39 7.79
C ILE A 486 -6.99 7.89 7.76
N ALA A 487 -7.72 7.15 8.60
CA ALA A 487 -7.74 5.70 8.56
C ALA A 487 -8.71 5.23 7.49
N LEU A 488 -8.21 4.50 6.48
CA LEU A 488 -9.07 3.91 5.45
C LEU A 488 -10.06 2.91 6.06
N GLY A 489 -9.59 2.13 7.04
CA GLY A 489 -10.34 1.06 7.69
C GLY A 489 -10.00 -0.31 7.12
N ASN A 490 -10.39 -1.35 7.85
CA ASN A 490 -10.15 -2.74 7.47
C ASN A 490 -11.14 -3.16 6.39
N LEU A 491 -10.62 -3.79 5.34
CA LEU A 491 -11.35 -4.24 4.15
C LEU A 491 -11.96 -3.11 3.30
N ASP A 492 -11.57 -1.87 3.56
CA ASP A 492 -11.88 -0.74 2.71
C ASP A 492 -11.17 -0.87 1.35
N ALA A 493 -11.86 -0.49 0.28
CA ALA A 493 -11.35 -0.51 -1.09
C ALA A 493 -11.58 0.85 -1.77
N TYR A 494 -11.40 1.93 -1.03
CA TYR A 494 -11.43 3.27 -1.59
C TYR A 494 -10.25 3.46 -2.55
N LEU A 495 -10.56 3.86 -3.77
CA LEU A 495 -9.65 4.03 -4.91
C LEU A 495 -9.38 5.50 -5.18
N GLY A 496 -10.16 6.40 -4.57
CA GLY A 496 -10.10 7.85 -4.74
C GLY A 496 -11.37 8.47 -5.33
N LEU A 497 -11.31 9.78 -5.54
CA LEU A 497 -12.41 10.61 -6.04
C LEU A 497 -12.50 10.50 -7.56
N ASN A 498 -13.31 9.56 -8.06
CA ASN A 498 -14.19 9.71 -9.24
C ASN A 498 -14.46 8.34 -9.90
N GLY A 499 -15.58 7.72 -9.55
CA GLY A 499 -16.09 6.56 -10.30
C GLY A 499 -17.24 5.86 -9.60
N ASN A 500 -18.17 5.30 -10.38
CA ASN A 500 -19.08 4.25 -9.93
C ASN A 500 -18.31 2.93 -9.84
N PHE A 501 -17.26 2.91 -9.01
CA PHE A 501 -16.41 1.74 -8.85
C PHE A 501 -17.15 0.65 -8.08
N ASN A 502 -16.80 -0.59 -8.41
CA ASN A 502 -17.25 -1.76 -7.69
C ASN A 502 -16.18 -2.13 -6.68
N VAL A 503 -16.56 -2.30 -5.43
CA VAL A 503 -15.65 -2.61 -4.33
C VAL A 503 -14.99 -3.96 -4.58
N TRP A 504 -13.65 -4.01 -4.46
CA TRP A 504 -12.85 -5.20 -4.75
C TRP A 504 -13.08 -5.80 -6.15
N SER A 505 -13.40 -4.96 -7.13
CA SER A 505 -13.75 -5.36 -8.51
C SER A 505 -14.86 -6.41 -8.60
N GLN A 506 -15.76 -6.46 -7.61
CA GLN A 506 -16.86 -7.44 -7.54
C GLN A 506 -18.03 -7.05 -8.47
N HIS A 507 -17.79 -7.04 -9.78
CA HIS A 507 -18.75 -6.57 -10.78
C HIS A 507 -20.10 -7.32 -10.75
N ASP A 508 -20.10 -8.64 -10.51
CA ASP A 508 -21.34 -9.44 -10.50
C ASP A 508 -22.17 -9.20 -9.24
N ASN A 509 -21.51 -9.08 -8.08
CA ASN A 509 -22.19 -8.68 -6.84
C ASN A 509 -22.76 -7.27 -6.99
N ALA A 510 -22.00 -6.33 -7.56
CA ALA A 510 -22.46 -4.97 -7.80
C ALA A 510 -23.62 -4.88 -8.81
N ALA A 511 -23.75 -5.85 -9.73
CA ALA A 511 -24.86 -5.90 -10.68
C ALA A 511 -26.21 -6.22 -10.02
N THR A 512 -26.19 -6.97 -8.91
CA THR A 512 -27.41 -7.45 -8.22
C THR A 512 -27.61 -6.81 -6.84
N ASN A 513 -26.55 -6.26 -6.25
CA ASN A 513 -26.55 -5.62 -4.94
C ASN A 513 -25.78 -4.29 -5.00
N ALA A 514 -26.52 -3.19 -4.95
CA ALA A 514 -25.94 -1.84 -5.02
C ALA A 514 -24.97 -1.51 -3.87
N LEU A 515 -24.97 -2.26 -2.77
CA LEU A 515 -24.03 -2.07 -1.66
C LEU A 515 -22.59 -2.39 -2.05
N TRP A 516 -22.36 -3.20 -3.09
CA TRP A 516 -21.03 -3.48 -3.63
C TRP A 516 -20.51 -2.40 -4.59
N LYS A 517 -21.31 -1.35 -4.84
CA LYS A 517 -20.83 -0.12 -5.48
C LYS A 517 -20.36 0.87 -4.43
N TYR A 518 -19.68 1.90 -4.90
CA TYR A 518 -19.39 3.08 -4.08
C TYR A 518 -20.67 3.66 -3.48
N GLY A 519 -20.62 3.93 -2.19
CA GLY A 519 -21.76 4.40 -1.44
C GLY A 519 -21.37 5.25 -0.24
N PRO A 520 -22.20 5.29 0.81
CA PRO A 520 -21.94 6.08 2.01
C PRO A 520 -20.57 5.84 2.70
N PRO A 521 -19.99 4.62 2.73
CA PRO A 521 -18.64 4.43 3.25
C PRO A 521 -17.61 5.25 2.45
N GLU A 522 -17.56 5.10 1.13
CA GLU A 522 -16.62 5.83 0.26
C GLU A 522 -16.95 7.32 0.18
N GLY A 523 -18.22 7.69 0.33
CA GLY A 523 -18.64 9.09 0.48
C GLY A 523 -18.07 9.75 1.74
N THR A 524 -17.79 8.97 2.80
CA THR A 524 -17.11 9.48 3.99
C THR A 524 -15.62 9.75 3.69
N GLN A 525 -14.98 8.90 2.88
CA GLN A 525 -13.60 9.12 2.44
C GLN A 525 -13.50 10.37 1.58
N ALA A 526 -14.41 10.50 0.61
CA ALA A 526 -14.53 11.68 -0.24
C ALA A 526 -14.69 12.96 0.57
N LEU A 527 -15.53 12.94 1.60
CA LEU A 527 -15.75 14.07 2.50
C LEU A 527 -14.46 14.49 3.23
N LEU A 528 -13.73 13.52 3.77
CA LEU A 528 -12.45 13.77 4.46
C LEU A 528 -11.37 14.23 3.48
N GLN A 529 -11.32 13.65 2.30
CA GLN A 529 -10.43 14.08 1.23
C GLN A 529 -10.68 15.54 0.86
N ASP A 530 -11.93 15.96 0.68
CA ASP A 530 -12.27 17.37 0.40
C ASP A 530 -11.96 18.29 1.59
N LEU A 531 -11.99 17.79 2.84
CA LEU A 531 -11.67 18.57 4.03
C LEU A 531 -10.16 18.83 4.15
N PHE A 532 -9.36 17.77 4.04
CA PHE A 532 -7.91 17.83 4.28
C PHE A 532 -7.11 18.20 3.03
N PHE A 533 -7.65 17.91 1.85
CA PHE A 533 -7.06 18.16 0.53
C PHE A 533 -8.03 18.90 -0.40
N PRO A 534 -8.55 20.08 -0.01
CA PRO A 534 -9.51 20.83 -0.81
C PRO A 534 -8.91 21.30 -2.13
N ARG A 535 -9.70 21.25 -3.21
CA ARG A 535 -9.34 21.74 -4.54
C ARG A 535 -10.08 23.05 -4.82
N SER A 536 -9.35 24.15 -5.05
CA SER A 536 -9.95 25.41 -5.51
C SER A 536 -10.08 25.43 -7.03
N SER A 537 -11.18 25.99 -7.54
CA SER A 537 -11.34 26.26 -8.98
C SER A 537 -10.39 27.36 -9.48
N LYS A 538 -9.84 28.19 -8.60
CA LYS A 538 -8.98 29.33 -8.95
C LYS A 538 -7.57 28.94 -9.39
N VAL A 539 -7.16 27.71 -9.07
CA VAL A 539 -5.78 27.25 -9.22
C VAL A 539 -5.28 27.30 -10.67
N ILE A 540 -6.15 26.99 -11.63
CA ILE A 540 -5.78 26.82 -13.06
C ILE A 540 -6.75 27.63 -13.95
N GLU A 541 -7.22 28.78 -13.50
CA GLU A 541 -8.18 29.59 -14.26
C GLU A 541 -7.68 29.90 -15.69
N PRO A 542 -8.59 29.87 -16.70
CA PRO A 542 -10.04 29.65 -16.59
C PRO A 542 -10.47 28.18 -16.58
N TYR A 543 -9.54 27.23 -16.53
CA TYR A 543 -9.83 25.79 -16.57
C TYR A 543 -10.17 25.25 -15.18
N GLY A 544 -11.02 24.22 -15.14
CA GLY A 544 -11.34 23.54 -13.90
C GLY A 544 -10.12 22.81 -13.33
N ASN A 545 -9.82 23.05 -12.05
CA ASN A 545 -8.82 22.27 -11.32
C ASN A 545 -9.46 21.03 -10.70
N ALA A 546 -8.97 19.87 -11.11
CA ALA A 546 -9.36 18.60 -10.52
C ALA A 546 -8.23 17.92 -9.74
N TRP A 547 -7.04 18.51 -9.67
CA TRP A 547 -5.82 17.78 -9.30
C TRP A 547 -5.06 18.36 -8.11
N LEU A 548 -4.77 19.65 -8.16
CA LEU A 548 -3.93 20.34 -7.19
C LEU A 548 -4.77 20.72 -5.97
N ALA A 549 -4.28 20.42 -4.77
CA ALA A 549 -5.05 20.53 -3.54
C ALA A 549 -4.28 21.18 -2.38
N GLY A 550 -4.96 22.05 -1.64
CA GLY A 550 -4.39 22.73 -0.48
C GLY A 550 -4.20 21.80 0.70
N THR A 551 -3.46 22.24 1.71
CA THR A 551 -3.27 21.50 2.97
C THR A 551 -3.55 22.40 4.18
N PRO A 552 -4.80 22.85 4.39
CA PRO A 552 -5.11 23.86 5.42
C PRO A 552 -4.79 23.41 6.86
N PHE A 553 -4.70 22.10 7.10
CA PHE A 553 -4.35 21.50 8.40
C PHE A 553 -2.90 20.99 8.47
N GLY A 554 -2.08 21.33 7.47
CA GLY A 554 -0.77 20.73 7.25
C GLY A 554 -0.87 19.38 6.55
N GLN A 555 0.25 18.66 6.52
CA GLN A 555 0.31 17.35 5.88
C GLN A 555 -0.43 16.31 6.73
N VAL A 556 -1.31 15.56 6.06
CA VAL A 556 -2.09 14.46 6.62
C VAL A 556 -1.69 13.18 5.91
N ASP A 557 -1.62 12.05 6.62
CA ASP A 557 -1.44 10.74 5.99
C ASP A 557 -2.77 10.04 5.76
N VAL A 558 -2.81 9.18 4.75
CA VAL A 558 -3.92 8.25 4.51
C VAL A 558 -3.36 6.84 4.62
N MET A 559 -3.96 5.99 5.45
CA MET A 559 -3.41 4.65 5.70
C MET A 559 -4.47 3.63 6.12
N ASN A 560 -4.26 2.36 5.79
CA ASN A 560 -5.11 1.28 6.27
C ASN A 560 -4.83 0.95 7.73
N VAL A 561 -5.89 0.83 8.53
CA VAL A 561 -5.83 0.27 9.89
C VAL A 561 -6.59 -1.05 9.87
N ASP A 562 -5.95 -2.15 10.25
CA ASP A 562 -6.50 -3.52 10.16
C ASP A 562 -5.91 -4.45 11.24
N ASP A 563 -6.11 -5.77 11.08
CA ASP A 563 -5.66 -6.80 12.02
C ASP A 563 -4.14 -7.02 12.07
N GLU A 564 -3.38 -6.39 11.18
CA GLU A 564 -1.91 -6.43 11.14
C GLU A 564 -1.26 -5.07 11.46
N SER A 565 -2.08 -4.09 11.82
CA SER A 565 -1.61 -2.81 12.32
C SER A 565 -1.02 -2.96 13.71
N THR A 566 0.09 -2.27 13.96
CA THR A 566 0.84 -2.29 15.21
C THR A 566 0.82 -0.92 15.86
N LEU A 567 1.07 -0.85 17.17
CA LEU A 567 1.17 0.44 17.85
C LEU A 567 2.27 1.33 17.25
N ALA A 568 3.34 0.72 16.72
CA ALA A 568 4.43 1.44 16.06
C ALA A 568 3.99 2.18 14.79
N ASP A 569 2.95 1.71 14.09
CA ASP A 569 2.40 2.35 12.89
C ASP A 569 1.57 3.60 13.27
N LEU A 570 0.88 3.55 14.41
CA LEU A 570 -0.10 4.57 14.81
C LEU A 570 0.48 5.67 15.70
N LYS A 571 1.50 5.37 16.50
CA LYS A 571 2.04 6.27 17.55
C LYS A 571 2.56 7.63 17.06
N ARG A 572 2.71 7.80 15.74
CA ARG A 572 3.19 9.05 15.13
C ARG A 572 2.07 10.08 14.94
N TYR A 573 0.82 9.66 15.02
CA TYR A 573 -0.34 10.52 14.84
C TYR A 573 -0.92 10.90 16.20
N ASP A 574 -1.21 12.18 16.37
CA ASP A 574 -1.94 12.69 17.52
C ASP A 574 -3.46 12.51 17.33
N LEU A 575 -3.91 12.51 16.06
CA LEU A 575 -5.31 12.32 15.67
C LEU A 575 -5.45 11.28 14.56
N LEU A 576 -6.30 10.29 14.80
CA LEU A 576 -6.71 9.28 13.83
C LEU A 576 -8.22 9.39 13.58
N VAL A 577 -8.62 9.60 12.33
CA VAL A 577 -10.03 9.74 11.93
C VAL A 577 -10.40 8.62 10.97
N PHE A 578 -11.39 7.81 11.29
CA PHE A 578 -11.84 6.76 10.38
C PHE A 578 -12.71 7.31 9.26
N GLY A 579 -12.29 7.06 8.02
CA GLY A 579 -12.85 7.67 6.82
C GLY A 579 -13.79 6.81 6.01
N GLY A 580 -13.87 5.49 6.23
CA GLY A 580 -14.59 4.62 5.28
C GLY A 580 -15.13 3.37 5.92
N TRP A 581 -15.23 2.32 5.09
CA TRP A 581 -15.69 1.01 5.56
C TRP A 581 -14.68 0.45 6.57
N ASN A 582 -15.19 -0.14 7.65
CA ASN A 582 -14.32 -0.84 8.57
C ASN A 582 -15.03 -2.08 9.12
N THR A 583 -14.55 -3.26 8.73
CA THR A 583 -14.88 -4.49 9.45
C THR A 583 -13.95 -4.62 10.65
N MET A 584 -14.44 -4.28 11.83
CA MET A 584 -13.65 -4.31 13.06
C MET A 584 -13.28 -5.74 13.45
N MET A 585 -11.98 -5.99 13.60
CA MET A 585 -11.43 -7.27 14.07
C MET A 585 -10.91 -7.16 15.51
N PRO A 586 -10.86 -8.25 16.30
CA PRO A 586 -10.38 -8.19 17.67
C PRO A 586 -8.96 -7.63 17.84
N LEU A 587 -8.03 -8.02 16.97
CA LEU A 587 -6.64 -7.52 17.00
C LEU A 587 -6.56 -6.02 16.66
N GLN A 588 -7.34 -5.61 15.66
CA GLN A 588 -7.48 -4.21 15.28
C GLN A 588 -8.05 -3.36 16.42
N LYS A 589 -9.10 -3.84 17.10
CA LYS A 589 -9.69 -3.18 18.26
C LYS A 589 -8.66 -3.01 19.39
N ASP A 590 -7.87 -4.05 19.65
CA ASP A 590 -6.86 -4.00 20.71
C ASP A 590 -5.77 -2.95 20.42
N VAL A 591 -5.23 -2.90 19.19
CA VAL A 591 -4.21 -1.90 18.85
C VAL A 591 -4.78 -0.48 18.87
N LEU A 592 -6.03 -0.26 18.44
CA LEU A 592 -6.71 1.03 18.55
C LEU A 592 -6.90 1.46 20.00
N ARG A 593 -7.32 0.55 20.89
CA ARG A 593 -7.40 0.81 22.34
C ARG A 593 -6.04 1.23 22.88
N ARG A 594 -4.98 0.48 22.58
CA ARG A 594 -3.61 0.78 23.04
C ARG A 594 -3.09 2.10 22.47
N TYR A 595 -3.42 2.45 21.23
CA TYR A 595 -3.12 3.76 20.65
C TYR A 595 -3.73 4.90 21.47
N VAL A 596 -5.02 4.81 21.81
CA VAL A 596 -5.69 5.82 22.64
C VAL A 596 -5.11 5.84 24.06
N GLU A 597 -4.89 4.68 24.67
CA GLU A 597 -4.26 4.58 26.00
C GLU A 597 -2.91 5.32 26.08
N ASN A 598 -2.15 5.31 24.98
CA ASN A 598 -0.84 5.95 24.87
C ASN A 598 -0.87 7.44 24.49
N GLY A 599 -2.05 8.05 24.37
CA GLY A 599 -2.19 9.50 24.16
C GLY A 599 -2.84 9.88 22.83
N GLY A 600 -3.11 8.92 21.95
CA GLY A 600 -3.77 9.18 20.68
C GLY A 600 -5.21 9.65 20.84
N VAL A 601 -5.65 10.53 19.95
CA VAL A 601 -7.07 10.86 19.76
C VAL A 601 -7.62 10.03 18.61
N LEU A 602 -8.74 9.35 18.85
CA LEU A 602 -9.42 8.52 17.87
C LEU A 602 -10.85 9.01 17.66
N LEU A 603 -11.25 9.26 16.41
CA LEU A 603 -12.64 9.49 16.04
C LEU A 603 -13.14 8.33 15.17
N MET A 604 -14.23 7.69 15.60
CA MET A 604 -14.96 6.68 14.82
C MET A 604 -16.47 6.88 14.93
N SER A 605 -17.18 6.53 13.87
CA SER A 605 -18.64 6.45 13.84
C SER A 605 -19.11 5.02 14.15
N VAL A 606 -20.32 4.87 14.71
CA VAL A 606 -20.94 3.57 15.03
C VAL A 606 -20.79 2.50 13.92
N PRO A 607 -21.09 2.75 12.63
CA PRO A 607 -20.99 1.70 11.61
C PRO A 607 -19.57 1.17 11.39
N GLN A 608 -18.52 1.87 11.84
CA GLN A 608 -17.13 1.40 11.74
C GLN A 608 -16.77 0.36 12.81
N TRP A 609 -17.70 0.04 13.71
CA TRP A 609 -17.58 -1.05 14.69
C TRP A 609 -18.22 -2.37 14.21
N THR A 610 -18.74 -2.41 12.98
CA THR A 610 -19.33 -3.62 12.41
C THR A 610 -18.32 -4.75 12.24
N THR A 611 -18.73 -6.00 12.46
CA THR A 611 -17.94 -7.20 12.17
C THR A 611 -18.39 -7.90 10.89
N ARG A 612 -19.29 -7.28 10.11
CA ARG A 612 -19.84 -7.88 8.89
C ARG A 612 -18.79 -7.99 7.77
N LEU A 613 -18.91 -9.07 7.01
CA LEU A 613 -18.05 -9.38 5.86
C LEU A 613 -18.78 -9.28 4.51
N ASP A 614 -20.10 -9.09 4.53
CA ASP A 614 -20.97 -9.07 3.35
C ASP A 614 -21.25 -7.65 2.82
N ARG A 615 -20.61 -6.64 3.41
CA ARG A 615 -20.70 -5.22 3.06
C ARG A 615 -22.07 -4.57 3.28
N ASP A 616 -22.95 -5.16 4.08
CA ASP A 616 -24.25 -4.52 4.37
C ASP A 616 -24.11 -3.36 5.36
N SER A 617 -24.04 -2.15 4.82
CA SER A 617 -23.97 -0.89 5.57
C SER A 617 -25.32 -0.39 6.09
N VAL A 618 -26.43 -1.09 5.80
CA VAL A 618 -27.80 -0.57 5.99
C VAL A 618 -28.57 -1.37 7.03
N ASN A 619 -28.56 -2.70 6.94
CA ASN A 619 -29.40 -3.58 7.76
C ASN A 619 -28.63 -4.26 8.88
N TYR A 620 -27.45 -3.74 9.26
CA TYR A 620 -26.73 -4.23 10.42
C TYR A 620 -27.46 -3.84 11.73
N THR A 621 -27.34 -4.72 12.71
CA THR A 621 -27.94 -4.58 14.04
C THR A 621 -26.85 -4.38 15.09
N ALA A 622 -27.24 -4.09 16.34
CA ALA A 622 -26.27 -4.00 17.44
C ALA A 622 -25.50 -5.32 17.68
N ALA A 623 -26.04 -6.47 17.29
CA ALA A 623 -25.36 -7.77 17.39
C ALA A 623 -24.22 -7.92 16.37
N ASP A 624 -24.27 -7.14 15.29
CA ASP A 624 -23.22 -7.10 14.27
C ASP A 624 -22.08 -6.15 14.65
N LEU A 625 -22.17 -5.46 15.80
CA LEU A 625 -21.15 -4.54 16.29
C LEU A 625 -20.30 -5.24 17.36
N ILE A 626 -18.98 -5.13 17.23
CA ILE A 626 -18.13 -5.37 18.38
C ILE A 626 -18.25 -4.17 19.34
N GLN A 627 -18.42 -4.44 20.63
CA GLN A 627 -18.58 -3.38 21.62
C GLN A 627 -17.39 -2.42 21.57
N PRO A 628 -17.60 -1.09 21.48
CA PRO A 628 -16.51 -0.13 21.61
C PRO A 628 -15.75 -0.27 22.93
N PHE A 629 -14.51 0.18 22.97
CA PHE A 629 -13.77 0.28 24.24
C PHE A 629 -14.21 1.53 25.03
N GLY A 630 -13.86 1.58 26.33
CA GLY A 630 -14.27 2.68 27.21
C GLY A 630 -15.63 2.49 27.90
N GLN A 631 -16.14 1.25 27.97
CA GLN A 631 -17.41 0.90 28.63
C GLN A 631 -18.64 1.62 28.05
N ILE A 632 -18.58 2.03 26.78
CA ILE A 632 -19.74 2.59 26.07
C ILE A 632 -20.61 1.44 25.58
N ALA A 633 -21.86 1.38 26.03
CA ALA A 633 -22.84 0.45 25.49
C ALA A 633 -23.55 1.08 24.29
N VAL A 634 -23.56 0.38 23.16
CA VAL A 634 -24.24 0.77 21.93
C VAL A 634 -25.35 -0.23 21.63
N SER A 635 -26.57 0.27 21.41
CA SER A 635 -27.74 -0.55 21.09
C SER A 635 -28.60 0.08 20.01
N ALA A 636 -29.84 -0.40 19.85
CA ALA A 636 -30.70 -0.13 18.71
C ALA A 636 -30.82 1.37 18.35
N PRO A 637 -30.95 1.69 17.05
CA PRO A 637 -31.08 3.07 16.62
C PRO A 637 -32.42 3.67 17.05
N VAL A 638 -32.38 4.96 17.37
CA VAL A 638 -33.53 5.79 17.71
C VAL A 638 -33.57 7.00 16.76
N ALA A 639 -34.76 7.33 16.26
CA ALA A 639 -34.94 8.53 15.45
C ALA A 639 -34.74 9.77 16.32
N ALA A 640 -33.99 10.75 15.83
CA ALA A 640 -33.80 12.05 16.43
C ALA A 640 -33.97 13.10 15.34
N ALA A 641 -34.83 14.08 15.58
CA ALA A 641 -35.01 15.23 14.71
C ALA A 641 -34.82 16.48 15.56
N GLY A 642 -33.98 17.40 15.09
CA GLY A 642 -33.68 18.60 15.84
C GLY A 642 -32.68 19.48 15.11
N ARG A 643 -32.21 20.51 15.80
CA ARG A 643 -31.32 21.51 15.24
C ARG A 643 -29.90 21.35 15.81
N ILE A 644 -28.89 21.30 14.94
CA ILE A 644 -27.48 21.39 15.33
C ILE A 644 -26.89 22.62 14.66
N GLY A 645 -26.39 23.55 15.47
CA GLY A 645 -26.08 24.91 15.00
C GLY A 645 -27.32 25.55 14.35
N ASP A 646 -27.25 25.83 13.06
CA ASP A 646 -28.34 26.47 12.29
C ASP A 646 -29.11 25.53 11.35
N GLN A 647 -28.84 24.22 11.37
CA GLN A 647 -29.44 23.26 10.45
C GLN A 647 -30.44 22.35 11.14
N ASP A 648 -31.61 22.15 10.52
CA ASP A 648 -32.56 21.09 10.89
C ASP A 648 -32.08 19.75 10.33
N VAL A 649 -31.96 18.75 11.20
CA VAL A 649 -31.38 17.45 10.86
C VAL A 649 -32.24 16.33 11.44
N THR A 650 -32.51 15.32 10.61
CA THR A 650 -33.17 14.07 11.01
C THR A 650 -32.21 12.91 10.83
N LEU A 651 -31.86 12.23 11.92
CA LEU A 651 -30.93 11.09 11.93
C LEU A 651 -31.50 9.92 12.72
N LYS A 652 -31.02 8.72 12.37
CA LYS A 652 -31.07 7.57 13.26
C LYS A 652 -29.78 7.56 14.06
N LEU A 653 -29.88 7.80 15.37
CA LEU A 653 -28.75 7.74 16.30
C LEU A 653 -28.74 6.39 17.00
N ALA A 654 -27.57 5.82 17.26
CA ALA A 654 -27.49 4.69 18.18
C ALA A 654 -27.98 5.10 19.57
N THR A 655 -28.64 4.18 20.28
CA THR A 655 -28.84 4.35 21.72
C THR A 655 -27.51 4.08 22.41
N VAL A 656 -26.94 5.13 23.00
CA VAL A 656 -25.64 5.08 23.67
C VAL A 656 -25.80 5.31 25.16
N THR A 657 -25.26 4.41 25.97
CA THR A 657 -25.09 4.60 27.42
C THR A 657 -23.61 4.83 27.69
N PRO A 658 -23.21 6.09 27.97
CA PRO A 658 -21.82 6.42 28.30
C PRO A 658 -21.37 5.69 29.57
N GLY A 659 -20.12 5.22 29.58
CA GLY A 659 -19.49 4.67 30.79
C GLY A 659 -19.06 5.78 31.78
N PRO A 660 -18.53 5.42 32.96
CA PRO A 660 -18.12 6.38 33.99
C PRO A 660 -17.10 7.43 33.51
N ASP A 661 -16.21 7.04 32.59
CA ASP A 661 -15.16 7.92 32.04
C ASP A 661 -15.58 8.61 30.73
N SER A 662 -16.88 8.62 30.44
CA SER A 662 -17.43 9.15 29.19
C SER A 662 -18.26 10.42 29.42
N GLU A 663 -18.05 11.42 28.57
CA GLU A 663 -18.82 12.66 28.52
C GLU A 663 -19.61 12.76 27.20
N VAL A 664 -20.86 13.20 27.28
CA VAL A 664 -21.64 13.57 26.08
C VAL A 664 -21.21 14.97 25.69
N VAL A 665 -20.51 15.08 24.55
CA VAL A 665 -19.94 16.34 24.06
C VAL A 665 -20.96 17.15 23.28
N GLU A 666 -21.84 16.46 22.54
CA GLU A 666 -22.86 17.07 21.69
C GLU A 666 -24.15 16.24 21.74
N THR A 667 -25.30 16.90 21.71
CA THR A 667 -26.62 16.25 21.70
C THR A 667 -27.45 16.70 20.52
N LEU A 668 -28.29 15.80 19.99
CA LEU A 668 -29.36 16.11 19.03
C LEU A 668 -30.68 15.64 19.64
N ASP A 669 -31.60 16.59 19.90
CA ASP A 669 -32.90 16.31 20.53
C ASP A 669 -32.76 15.56 21.87
N GLY A 670 -31.83 16.03 22.72
CA GLY A 670 -31.52 15.44 24.02
C GLY A 670 -30.82 14.08 23.97
N LYS A 671 -30.52 13.54 22.78
CA LYS A 671 -29.82 12.27 22.60
C LYS A 671 -28.35 12.49 22.28
N PRO A 672 -27.43 11.65 22.77
CA PRO A 672 -25.99 11.79 22.48
C PRO A 672 -25.73 11.72 20.96
N LEU A 673 -25.14 12.77 20.40
CA LEU A 673 -24.64 12.81 19.02
C LEU A 673 -23.14 12.46 18.96
N LEU A 674 -22.39 12.97 19.93
CA LEU A 674 -20.97 12.71 20.08
C LEU A 674 -20.66 12.42 21.55
N VAL A 675 -20.02 11.27 21.78
CA VAL A 675 -19.56 10.87 23.12
C VAL A 675 -18.04 10.80 23.09
N LYS A 676 -17.39 11.41 24.08
CA LYS A 676 -15.95 11.31 24.27
C LYS A 676 -15.68 10.48 25.51
N THR A 677 -14.80 9.52 25.40
CA THR A 677 -14.35 8.68 26.51
C THR A 677 -12.86 8.86 26.71
N ARG A 678 -12.46 9.11 27.95
CA ARG A 678 -11.04 9.15 28.30
C ARG A 678 -10.54 7.72 28.47
N VAL A 679 -9.46 7.37 27.77
CA VAL A 679 -8.85 6.05 27.87
C VAL A 679 -7.35 6.24 27.99
N GLY A 680 -6.80 5.92 29.16
CA GLY A 680 -5.39 6.22 29.49
C GLY A 680 -5.08 7.71 29.33
N LYS A 681 -4.07 8.03 28.50
CA LYS A 681 -3.62 9.40 28.25
C LYS A 681 -4.39 10.10 27.12
N GLY A 682 -5.08 9.35 26.26
CA GLY A 682 -5.77 9.86 25.09
C GLY A 682 -7.28 9.96 25.25
N ALA A 683 -7.96 10.11 24.12
CA ALA A 683 -9.42 10.22 24.06
C ALA A 683 -9.99 9.51 22.84
N PHE A 684 -11.12 8.84 23.05
CA PHE A 684 -11.92 8.24 21.99
C PHE A 684 -13.23 8.99 21.82
N TYR A 685 -13.50 9.43 20.60
CA TYR A 685 -14.74 10.09 20.19
C TYR A 685 -15.57 9.12 19.37
N LEU A 686 -16.77 8.79 19.87
CA LEU A 686 -17.78 8.02 19.18
C LEU A 686 -18.83 8.95 18.59
N PHE A 687 -18.92 9.00 17.26
CA PHE A 687 -20.01 9.64 16.55
C PHE A 687 -21.18 8.65 16.43
N THR A 688 -22.30 8.98 17.05
CA THR A 688 -23.40 8.04 17.31
C THR A 688 -24.39 7.78 16.16
N PRO A 689 -24.45 8.57 15.07
CA PRO A 689 -25.35 8.25 13.97
C PRO A 689 -25.13 6.84 13.41
N TRP A 690 -26.22 6.13 13.13
CA TRP A 690 -26.25 4.72 12.69
C TRP A 690 -25.74 4.51 11.26
N HIS A 691 -25.40 5.58 10.55
CA HIS A 691 -25.06 5.58 9.14
C HIS A 691 -23.69 6.21 8.91
N PHE A 692 -22.99 5.85 7.84
CA PHE A 692 -21.71 6.48 7.47
C PHE A 692 -21.92 7.94 7.07
N ALA A 693 -20.99 8.84 7.41
CA ALA A 693 -21.13 10.28 7.17
C ALA A 693 -21.24 10.67 5.68
N GLY A 694 -20.86 9.77 4.76
CA GLY A 694 -20.99 9.97 3.31
C GLY A 694 -22.41 10.00 2.77
N TYR A 695 -23.46 9.85 3.60
CA TYR A 695 -24.80 10.28 3.20
C TYR A 695 -24.82 11.81 3.09
N LYS A 696 -24.92 12.32 1.85
CA LYS A 696 -24.93 13.76 1.53
C LYS A 696 -25.96 14.53 2.37
N GLY A 697 -25.72 15.82 2.56
CA GLY A 697 -26.61 16.75 3.27
C GLY A 697 -26.06 17.16 4.63
N ALA A 698 -26.94 17.60 5.53
CA ALA A 698 -26.56 18.14 6.84
C ALA A 698 -25.71 17.18 7.68
N TYR A 699 -25.92 15.87 7.55
CA TYR A 699 -25.13 14.87 8.28
C TYR A 699 -23.64 14.92 7.95
N ALA A 700 -23.31 14.97 6.65
CA ALA A 700 -21.95 15.03 6.18
C ALA A 700 -21.23 16.30 6.67
N GLU A 701 -21.94 17.44 6.64
CA GLU A 701 -21.40 18.72 7.12
C GLU A 701 -21.16 18.72 8.64
N LEU A 702 -22.01 18.05 9.41
CA LEU A 702 -21.79 17.87 10.85
C LEU A 702 -20.54 17.06 11.16
N TYR A 703 -20.35 15.94 10.46
CA TYR A 703 -19.13 15.14 10.60
C TYR A 703 -17.90 15.96 10.20
N ARG A 704 -17.96 16.65 9.05
CA ARG A 704 -16.88 17.54 8.57
C ARG A 704 -16.53 18.61 9.61
N ALA A 705 -17.52 19.24 10.23
CA ALA A 705 -17.31 20.27 11.25
C ALA A 705 -16.59 19.73 12.49
N TRP A 706 -16.98 18.55 12.98
CA TRP A 706 -16.33 17.91 14.12
C TRP A 706 -14.90 17.45 13.80
N VAL A 707 -14.67 16.87 12.62
CA VAL A 707 -13.33 16.50 12.18
C VAL A 707 -12.43 17.75 12.07
N SER A 708 -12.94 18.83 11.47
CA SER A 708 -12.23 20.11 11.37
C SER A 708 -11.86 20.68 12.74
N ARG A 709 -12.78 20.61 13.71
CA ARG A 709 -12.54 21.04 15.08
C ARG A 709 -11.41 20.24 15.73
N LEU A 710 -11.49 18.91 15.70
CA LEU A 710 -10.45 18.05 16.27
C LEU A 710 -9.10 18.25 15.58
N ALA A 711 -9.09 18.41 14.26
CA ALA A 711 -7.87 18.68 13.49
C ALA A 711 -7.18 19.99 13.91
N ARG A 712 -7.96 21.04 14.27
CA ARG A 712 -7.41 22.32 14.77
C ARG A 712 -6.85 22.22 16.18
N GLU A 713 -7.29 21.25 16.97
CA GLU A 713 -6.77 21.00 18.32
C GLU A 713 -5.40 20.29 18.29
N VAL A 714 -5.03 19.68 17.17
CA VAL A 714 -3.72 19.04 16.99
C VAL A 714 -2.61 20.08 16.95
N ARG A 715 -1.62 19.93 17.84
CA ARG A 715 -0.50 20.87 17.96
C ARG A 715 0.51 20.67 16.82
N GLN A 716 0.35 21.42 15.75
CA GLN A 716 1.30 21.45 14.64
C GLN A 716 2.55 22.27 14.98
N THR A 717 3.69 21.95 14.35
CA THR A 717 4.92 22.76 14.47
C THR A 717 4.76 24.11 13.76
N ALA A 718 4.02 24.14 12.66
CA ALA A 718 3.61 25.34 11.95
C ALA A 718 2.15 25.23 11.50
N THR A 719 1.44 26.36 11.44
CA THR A 719 0.10 26.46 10.86
C THR A 719 0.01 27.68 9.94
N ILE A 720 -1.03 27.71 9.10
CA ILE A 720 -1.33 28.85 8.23
C ILE A 720 -2.72 29.40 8.51
N GLU A 721 -2.86 30.71 8.38
CA GLU A 721 -4.14 31.43 8.39
C GLU A 721 -4.23 32.33 7.15
N THR A 722 -5.44 32.58 6.66
CA THR A 722 -5.61 33.54 5.55
C THR A 722 -5.17 34.94 5.99
N ALA A 723 -4.46 35.65 5.11
CA ALA A 723 -4.24 37.09 5.22
C ALA A 723 -5.01 37.87 4.15
N ASP A 724 -5.68 37.15 3.24
CA ASP A 724 -6.55 37.69 2.22
C ASP A 724 -8.02 37.56 2.64
N ASP A 725 -8.86 38.43 2.06
CA ASP A 725 -10.31 38.37 2.20
C ASP A 725 -10.94 37.24 1.35
N ASP A 726 -10.14 36.57 0.50
CA ASP A 726 -10.60 35.47 -0.33
C ASP A 726 -10.67 34.16 0.48
N PRO A 727 -11.87 33.58 0.68
CA PRO A 727 -12.05 32.36 1.47
C PRO A 727 -11.38 31.12 0.85
N GLU A 728 -11.02 31.15 -0.43
CA GLU A 728 -10.31 30.06 -1.10
C GLU A 728 -8.79 30.14 -0.96
N THR A 729 -8.25 31.15 -0.28
CA THR A 729 -6.79 31.31 -0.16
C THR A 729 -6.12 30.06 0.42
N LEU A 730 -6.67 29.49 1.50
CA LEU A 730 -6.10 28.29 2.13
C LEU A 730 -6.28 27.01 1.29
N THR A 731 -7.20 26.99 0.33
CA THR A 731 -7.38 25.86 -0.59
C THR A 731 -6.42 25.94 -1.77
N CYS A 732 -5.84 27.11 -2.04
CA CYS A 732 -4.74 27.33 -2.99
C CYS A 732 -3.33 27.14 -2.40
N ILE A 733 -3.19 27.07 -1.06
CA ILE A 733 -1.88 26.94 -0.40
C ILE A 733 -1.65 25.50 0.05
N THR A 734 -0.46 24.99 -0.25
CA THR A 734 0.04 23.73 0.30
C THR A 734 1.37 23.95 1.01
N TYR A 735 1.61 23.28 2.14
CA TYR A 735 2.85 23.42 2.89
C TYR A 735 3.30 22.10 3.54
N GLY A 736 4.59 22.00 3.82
CA GLY A 736 5.22 20.84 4.46
C GLY A 736 6.30 21.29 5.44
N VAL A 737 6.28 20.71 6.64
CA VAL A 737 7.25 20.99 7.70
C VAL A 737 8.27 19.87 7.74
N TYR A 738 9.53 20.20 7.51
CA TYR A 738 10.69 19.31 7.63
C TYR A 738 11.51 19.70 8.87
N PRO A 739 12.49 18.89 9.30
CA PRO A 739 13.23 19.13 10.53
C PRO A 739 13.82 20.55 10.69
N ASN A 740 14.27 21.17 9.60
CA ASN A 740 14.92 22.48 9.57
C ASN A 740 14.25 23.48 8.62
N THR A 741 13.36 23.02 7.73
CA THR A 741 12.76 23.87 6.68
C THR A 741 11.24 23.73 6.65
N ILE A 742 10.54 24.86 6.47
CA ILE A 742 9.11 24.88 6.17
C ILE A 742 8.97 25.31 4.71
N TYR A 743 8.42 24.44 3.87
CA TYR A 743 8.12 24.74 2.47
C TYR A 743 6.67 25.17 2.34
N ILE A 744 6.42 26.24 1.59
CA ILE A 744 5.07 26.77 1.34
C ILE A 744 4.97 27.07 -0.15
N LEU A 745 3.90 26.59 -0.78
CA LEU A 745 3.62 26.73 -2.20
C LEU A 745 2.24 27.34 -2.40
N ASN A 746 2.21 28.44 -3.17
CA ASN A 746 1.01 28.89 -3.83
C ASN A 746 0.80 28.06 -5.09
N MET A 747 -0.30 27.31 -5.15
CA MET A 747 -0.63 26.54 -6.34
C MET A 747 -1.44 27.37 -7.33
N ASP A 748 -2.01 28.50 -6.91
CA ASP A 748 -2.72 29.40 -7.81
C ASP A 748 -1.75 29.93 -8.86
N THR A 749 -1.90 29.40 -10.08
CA THR A 749 -1.01 29.74 -11.18
C THR A 749 -1.24 31.14 -11.70
N ARG A 750 -2.34 31.82 -11.32
CA ARG A 750 -2.79 33.08 -11.92
C ARG A 750 -2.75 34.26 -10.96
N HIS A 751 -2.84 34.01 -9.66
CA HIS A 751 -2.92 35.06 -8.65
C HIS A 751 -1.97 34.82 -7.48
N ALA A 752 -1.30 35.90 -7.07
CA ALA A 752 -0.57 35.92 -5.82
C ALA A 752 -1.51 35.72 -4.63
N ARG A 753 -1.01 35.08 -3.58
CA ARG A 753 -1.74 34.75 -2.36
C ARG A 753 -0.98 35.20 -1.12
N ARG A 754 -1.69 35.65 -0.10
CA ARG A 754 -1.11 36.07 1.17
C ARG A 754 -1.63 35.22 2.31
N VAL A 755 -0.70 34.65 3.06
CA VAL A 755 -1.00 33.85 4.24
C VAL A 755 -0.14 34.29 5.42
N ASN A 756 -0.69 34.10 6.60
CA ASN A 756 0.06 34.23 7.82
C ASN A 756 0.59 32.85 8.22
N LEU A 757 1.91 32.69 8.19
CA LEU A 757 2.58 31.54 8.76
C LEU A 757 2.75 31.75 10.27
N ILE A 758 2.34 30.75 11.06
CA ILE A 758 2.47 30.76 12.52
C ILE A 758 3.43 29.66 12.93
N VAL A 759 4.55 30.04 13.57
CA VAL A 759 5.54 29.10 14.11
C VAL A 759 5.79 29.46 15.57
N ALA A 760 5.59 28.50 16.47
CA ALA A 760 5.72 28.71 17.92
C ALA A 760 4.97 29.97 18.42
N GLY A 761 3.77 30.23 17.88
CA GLY A 761 2.93 31.39 18.22
C GLY A 761 3.36 32.72 17.57
N THR A 762 4.49 32.76 16.86
CA THR A 762 4.92 33.95 16.12
C THR A 762 4.27 33.95 14.73
N LYS A 763 3.55 35.03 14.43
CA LYS A 763 2.84 35.23 13.16
C LYS A 763 3.70 36.02 12.18
N ARG A 764 3.88 35.53 10.95
CA ARG A 764 4.61 36.18 9.86
C ARG A 764 3.76 36.20 8.60
N LEU A 765 3.54 37.38 8.04
CA LEU A 765 2.91 37.53 6.73
C LEU A 765 3.86 37.04 5.64
N ILE A 766 3.35 36.21 4.73
CA ILE A 766 4.05 35.71 3.57
C ILE A 766 3.21 36.03 2.34
N GLU A 767 3.81 36.73 1.39
CA GLU A 767 3.24 36.95 0.06
C GLU A 767 3.89 35.96 -0.90
N LEU A 768 3.06 35.17 -1.57
CA LEU A 768 3.47 34.13 -2.50
C LEU A 768 2.99 34.55 -3.89
N ALA A 769 3.92 34.58 -4.85
CA ALA A 769 3.63 34.93 -6.23
C ALA A 769 2.67 33.95 -6.90
#